data_AF-A0AAV1GTG0-F1
#
_entry.id   AF-A0AAV1GTG0-F1
#
_cell.length_a   1.000
_cell.length_b   1.000
_cell.length_c   1.000
_cell.angle_alpha   90.00
_cell.angle_beta   90.00
_cell.angle_gamma   90.00
#
_symmetry.space_group_name_H-M   'P 1'
#
loop_
_entity.id
_entity.type
_entity.pdbx_description
1 polymer ?
#
loop_
_entity_poly.entity_id
_entity_poly.type
_entity_poly.pdbx_seq_one_letter_code
_entity_poly.pdbx_strand_id
1 'polypeptide(L)'
;MGEYLQHSKSTAYGNQYLKEKLISRYGNSIFVTEGRSGVKNIVTFREKTCNILREYYNSPREGNEEAQKHAIILTAAKLIKSDIKTTVVPIGETYPTLAELNLNTALDFIPPSLRFLLQHLFVGKDTTRKIAGIGQAVVQAVSPRAVIAPLQLGLAVQMHHLYRSRFLMDSLSTMGFASSYPEVQRFEENAACSLAEDVLGDVEILNQSLLVAADNVDHNIITLDGKGSFHGMGMIAAITPGKQVSYGIPRQKMAELKVVERTKIDIIEYRYAQHVNRNIEFQALSYSSDVCDRKVDICWEMSFRFHHSTPSWNGMMHLLHKECEYPGKSSVQFLPMIDMNPGDKTCILSTLDYLCSLSSKHNMPTIITFDQPLFWKASEIVNAVPDDSPIRNVILLLGSFHTFMNLLGAIGTLMDGSGLKEIMETVYGENAVVHMMSGKAVQRAFRGHLLVYQCLTRQIVAKILEDNPGFQDQVDGLERLYMLMETGECDLESLLESDCVCTIHNTLALKKDDLARTSKTSKLWVNYQHMLGIARALVAADRMGSWEMHLGAVSACLLIFAAAGHPNYLKSARLYLQKMHALKEDNPEVHQKFQSGFHVIRRRSQYWAGLGSDLVIEQTLMRSLKTQGGLTRGSGMSEHQRTVWAMSSTVSSAYNLAMQELTTRNYTTAEQHKELSTSQVSRDEADLGKIAEKLDKFTPFSADESLRNIITGINANEDVNVQDIFEIGKDVVQKMDGQSVFSYSHKRSLKVKTLASSKNVKVSEDRSIDPTLLFQRFLVVSQTGDLRLDEVMSYELCLYPMSLFEGKHILRQAEKPLLAEAIRNYVKTKSAIAVTQTVPVTEQYVLDGGSLLHRLKWTEGSTYSSIAEHYTSFTVKHYGRATVVFDGYGDGPSIKNYTHQRRSQKLKANKVNITEVTKFIGKKENLLSNGANKLIMERMRQNGCNVIQAEGYADVEIAKAAISMSAFRPTTLIGEDTDLLVLLLYHADASKCVELYFCSDKAKSHVYNIKVLKQVLGEAVCNDLLFLHAFTGCDSVSRVFGIGKKVGFQRIIKKEKAMKDCSKAFSTPKQSRDVMETKGCTAMVALFNADQKDSLASLRYNMLCKKVARAKMFVTPERVPPTASACKFHSLRTYYQVMEWMGCCEEMEPCDWGWKEWPQQASVTPPCLMGALSSLQPVEPFDGKKPVPASCAFCPVPDPAL
;
A
#
# COMPACT_ATOMS: atom_id res chain seq x y z
N MET A 1 -82.51 -33.46 -49.71
CA MET A 1 -81.89 -33.76 -48.39
C MET A 1 -82.71 -33.22 -47.22
N GLY A 2 -84.04 -33.09 -47.34
CA GLY A 2 -84.92 -32.66 -46.24
C GLY A 2 -85.40 -33.80 -45.35
N GLU A 3 -85.08 -35.05 -45.66
CA GLU A 3 -85.67 -36.24 -44.99
C GLU A 3 -84.84 -36.80 -43.82
N TYR A 4 -83.68 -36.22 -43.48
CA TYR A 4 -82.78 -36.80 -42.46
C TYR A 4 -82.72 -36.06 -41.12
N LEU A 5 -83.59 -35.07 -40.85
CA LEU A 5 -83.55 -34.26 -39.62
C LEU A 5 -84.94 -34.13 -38.99
N GLN A 6 -85.50 -35.20 -38.40
CA GLN A 6 -86.77 -35.11 -37.67
C GLN A 6 -86.68 -35.09 -36.15
N HIS A 7 -85.50 -35.23 -35.51
CA HIS A 7 -85.45 -35.30 -34.03
C HIS A 7 -84.32 -34.54 -33.30
N SER A 8 -83.84 -33.41 -33.81
CA SER A 8 -83.11 -32.47 -32.93
C SER A 8 -83.28 -31.01 -33.37
N LYS A 9 -83.38 -30.09 -32.40
CA LYS A 9 -83.42 -28.62 -32.59
C LYS A 9 -82.08 -28.07 -33.10
N SER A 10 -81.43 -28.72 -34.08
CA SER A 10 -80.16 -28.27 -34.62
C SER A 10 -80.32 -27.83 -36.07
N THR A 11 -79.86 -26.61 -36.37
CA THR A 11 -79.69 -26.11 -37.73
C THR A 11 -78.69 -26.99 -38.48
N ALA A 12 -79.03 -27.40 -39.70
CA ALA A 12 -78.09 -28.06 -40.59
C ALA A 12 -76.81 -27.21 -40.71
N TYR A 13 -75.64 -27.83 -40.48
CA TYR A 13 -74.32 -27.17 -40.41
C TYR A 13 -74.07 -26.24 -39.20
N GLY A 14 -74.90 -26.27 -38.15
CA GLY A 14 -74.58 -25.60 -36.88
C GLY A 14 -73.40 -26.25 -36.16
N ASN A 15 -72.66 -25.49 -35.34
CA ASN A 15 -71.48 -25.98 -34.61
C ASN A 15 -71.74 -27.23 -33.76
N GLN A 16 -72.93 -27.33 -33.15
CA GLN A 16 -73.33 -28.49 -32.35
C GLN A 16 -73.62 -29.73 -33.21
N TYR A 17 -74.30 -29.55 -34.36
CA TYR A 17 -74.56 -30.62 -35.33
C TYR A 17 -73.28 -31.13 -36.00
N LEU A 18 -72.37 -30.22 -36.39
CA LEU A 18 -71.07 -30.57 -36.93
C LEU A 18 -70.19 -31.29 -35.89
N LYS A 19 -70.22 -30.85 -34.63
CA LYS A 19 -69.52 -31.52 -33.52
C LYS A 19 -70.04 -32.94 -33.30
N GLU A 20 -71.35 -33.13 -33.24
CA GLU A 20 -71.98 -34.46 -33.10
C GLU A 20 -71.71 -35.35 -34.32
N LYS A 21 -71.77 -34.83 -35.55
CA LYS A 21 -71.42 -35.58 -36.76
C LYS A 21 -69.95 -35.95 -36.84
N LEU A 22 -69.03 -35.06 -36.43
CA LEU A 22 -67.60 -35.34 -36.38
C LEU A 22 -67.27 -36.38 -35.30
N ILE A 23 -67.89 -36.30 -34.12
CA ILE A 23 -67.76 -37.32 -33.07
C ILE A 23 -68.36 -38.66 -33.52
N SER A 24 -69.53 -38.65 -34.17
CA SER A 24 -70.15 -39.85 -34.72
C SER A 24 -69.32 -40.52 -35.82
N ARG A 25 -68.68 -39.73 -36.70
CA ARG A 25 -67.90 -40.23 -37.84
C ARG A 25 -66.48 -40.66 -37.45
N TYR A 26 -65.81 -39.93 -36.58
CA TYR A 26 -64.40 -40.14 -36.26
C TYR A 26 -64.17 -40.72 -34.85
N GLY A 27 -65.21 -40.74 -34.00
CA GLY A 27 -65.19 -41.36 -32.68
C GLY A 27 -64.02 -40.88 -31.82
N ASN A 28 -63.30 -41.85 -31.23
CA ASN A 28 -62.11 -41.62 -30.40
C ASN A 28 -60.87 -41.15 -31.21
N SER A 29 -60.99 -40.94 -32.53
CA SER A 29 -59.89 -40.49 -33.40
C SER A 29 -59.80 -38.97 -33.49
N ILE A 30 -60.70 -38.24 -32.85
CA ILE A 30 -60.64 -36.79 -32.66
C ILE A 30 -60.79 -36.47 -31.18
N PHE A 31 -60.30 -35.31 -30.76
CA PHE A 31 -60.68 -34.70 -29.49
C PHE A 31 -61.03 -33.24 -29.73
N VAL A 32 -62.04 -32.74 -29.02
CA VAL A 32 -62.56 -31.40 -29.19
C VAL A 32 -62.20 -30.58 -27.96
N THR A 33 -61.42 -29.52 -28.13
CA THR A 33 -60.98 -28.62 -27.03
C THR A 33 -61.51 -27.20 -27.17
N GLU A 34 -61.46 -26.50 -26.05
CA GLU A 34 -61.62 -25.05 -25.98
C GLU A 34 -60.25 -24.39 -25.85
N GLY A 35 -59.94 -23.42 -26.71
CA GLY A 35 -58.65 -22.73 -26.73
C GLY A 35 -58.56 -21.60 -25.69
N ARG A 36 -57.33 -21.26 -25.26
CA ARG A 36 -57.03 -20.21 -24.24
C ARG A 36 -57.51 -18.79 -24.58
N SER A 37 -58.06 -18.55 -25.77
CA SER A 37 -58.52 -17.24 -26.28
C SER A 37 -60.02 -17.19 -26.60
N GLY A 38 -60.84 -18.09 -26.03
CA GLY A 38 -62.29 -18.10 -26.22
C GLY A 38 -62.78 -18.75 -27.51
N VAL A 39 -61.87 -19.32 -28.31
CA VAL A 39 -62.21 -20.12 -29.50
C VAL A 39 -62.73 -21.49 -29.06
N LYS A 40 -64.04 -21.72 -29.23
CA LYS A 40 -64.71 -22.98 -28.88
C LYS A 40 -64.77 -23.94 -30.07
N ASN A 41 -64.76 -25.25 -29.78
CA ASN A 41 -64.90 -26.35 -30.75
C ASN A 41 -63.69 -26.57 -31.68
N ILE A 42 -62.46 -26.49 -31.16
CA ILE A 42 -61.26 -26.88 -31.91
C ILE A 42 -61.24 -28.41 -32.01
N VAL A 43 -61.39 -28.95 -33.23
CA VAL A 43 -61.39 -30.39 -33.48
C VAL A 43 -60.01 -30.82 -33.96
N THR A 44 -59.32 -31.64 -33.16
CA THR A 44 -57.99 -32.15 -33.48
C THR A 44 -58.03 -33.66 -33.62
N PHE A 45 -57.51 -34.21 -34.72
CA PHE A 45 -57.35 -35.65 -34.87
C PHE A 45 -56.30 -36.19 -33.88
N ARG A 46 -56.63 -37.26 -33.16
CA ARG A 46 -55.63 -38.09 -32.49
C ARG A 46 -54.86 -38.81 -33.61
N GLU A 47 -53.75 -38.24 -34.06
CA GLU A 47 -52.78 -39.01 -34.86
C GLU A 47 -52.22 -40.11 -33.96
N LYS A 48 -52.90 -41.26 -33.95
CA LYS A 48 -52.40 -42.44 -33.28
C LYS A 48 -51.20 -42.92 -34.08
N THR A 49 -50.09 -43.15 -33.40
CA THR A 49 -48.90 -43.89 -33.82
C THR A 49 -49.21 -45.04 -34.80
N CYS A 50 -50.35 -45.72 -34.63
CA CYS A 50 -50.89 -46.74 -35.53
C CYS A 50 -51.18 -46.28 -36.97
N ASN A 51 -51.66 -45.06 -37.20
CA ASN A 51 -51.94 -44.52 -38.54
C ASN A 51 -50.66 -44.21 -39.31
N ILE A 52 -49.66 -43.62 -38.64
CA ILE A 52 -48.33 -43.35 -39.23
C ILE A 52 -47.66 -44.66 -39.65
N LEU A 53 -47.76 -45.70 -38.83
CA LEU A 53 -47.24 -47.04 -39.16
C LEU A 53 -48.04 -47.69 -40.31
N ARG A 54 -49.38 -47.61 -40.30
CA ARG A 54 -50.23 -48.15 -41.37
C ARG A 54 -49.99 -47.46 -42.71
N GLU A 55 -49.80 -46.15 -42.74
CA GLU A 55 -49.45 -45.41 -43.97
C GLU A 55 -48.11 -45.89 -44.55
N TYR A 56 -47.11 -46.12 -43.70
CA TYR A 56 -45.83 -46.68 -44.14
C TYR A 56 -45.99 -48.09 -44.71
N TYR A 57 -46.70 -48.99 -44.02
CA TYR A 57 -46.93 -50.36 -44.49
C TYR A 57 -47.77 -50.44 -45.78
N ASN A 58 -48.66 -49.47 -46.01
CA ASN A 58 -49.51 -49.40 -47.21
C ASN A 58 -48.88 -48.64 -48.39
N SER A 59 -47.70 -48.04 -48.21
CA SER A 59 -46.99 -47.34 -49.28
C SER A 59 -46.33 -48.35 -50.24
N PRO A 60 -46.36 -48.11 -51.57
CA PRO A 60 -45.75 -49.02 -52.53
C PRO A 60 -44.24 -49.12 -52.30
N ARG A 61 -43.72 -50.35 -52.19
CA ARG A 61 -42.29 -50.62 -52.06
C ARG A 61 -41.62 -50.44 -53.42
N GLU A 62 -41.13 -49.24 -53.71
CA GLU A 62 -40.28 -49.02 -54.87
C GLU A 62 -38.99 -49.87 -54.76
N GLY A 63 -38.49 -50.40 -55.87
CA GLY A 63 -37.32 -51.30 -55.93
C GLY A 63 -35.97 -50.62 -55.66
N ASN A 64 -35.96 -49.37 -55.18
CA ASN A 64 -34.78 -48.62 -54.83
C ASN A 64 -34.56 -48.65 -53.30
N GLU A 65 -33.46 -49.27 -52.86
CA GLU A 65 -33.11 -49.38 -51.44
C GLU A 65 -32.98 -48.01 -50.74
N GLU A 66 -32.51 -46.97 -51.45
CA GLU A 66 -32.42 -45.61 -50.89
C GLU A 66 -33.79 -44.99 -50.61
N ALA A 67 -34.77 -45.22 -51.51
CA ALA A 67 -36.14 -44.73 -51.34
C ALA A 67 -36.81 -45.39 -50.13
N GLN A 68 -36.61 -46.69 -49.95
CA GLN A 68 -37.12 -47.42 -48.77
C GLN A 68 -36.45 -46.93 -47.47
N LYS A 69 -35.13 -46.71 -47.49
CA LYS A 69 -34.39 -46.14 -46.35
C LYS A 69 -34.94 -44.75 -45.97
N HIS A 70 -35.18 -43.87 -46.94
CA HIS A 70 -35.79 -42.56 -46.70
C HIS A 70 -37.21 -42.67 -46.12
N ALA A 71 -38.03 -43.60 -46.62
CA ALA A 71 -39.38 -43.82 -46.12
C ALA A 71 -39.39 -44.26 -44.64
N ILE A 72 -38.46 -45.13 -44.23
CA ILE A 72 -38.30 -45.55 -42.82
C ILE A 72 -37.93 -44.36 -41.95
N ILE A 73 -36.92 -43.57 -42.35
CA ILE A 73 -36.45 -42.40 -41.59
C ILE A 73 -37.56 -41.36 -41.46
N LEU A 74 -38.30 -41.09 -42.54
CA LEU A 74 -39.42 -40.15 -42.53
C LEU A 74 -40.54 -40.61 -41.59
N THR A 75 -40.84 -41.90 -41.58
CA THR A 75 -41.84 -42.50 -40.69
C THR A 75 -41.39 -42.40 -39.23
N ALA A 76 -40.14 -42.73 -38.92
CA ALA A 76 -39.56 -42.56 -37.58
C ALA A 76 -39.61 -41.09 -37.13
N ALA A 77 -39.29 -40.14 -38.01
CA ALA A 77 -39.37 -38.71 -37.72
C ALA A 77 -40.82 -38.26 -37.43
N LYS A 78 -41.82 -38.74 -38.18
CA LYS A 78 -43.24 -38.48 -37.91
C LYS A 78 -43.68 -39.03 -36.55
N LEU A 79 -43.26 -40.25 -36.20
CA LEU A 79 -43.56 -40.88 -34.90
C LEU A 79 -42.98 -40.06 -33.75
N ILE A 80 -41.69 -39.72 -33.82
CA ILE A 80 -41.02 -38.92 -32.80
C ILE A 80 -41.65 -37.52 -32.67
N LYS A 81 -41.99 -36.88 -33.80
CA LYS A 81 -42.66 -35.57 -33.80
C LYS A 81 -44.05 -35.64 -33.16
N SER A 82 -44.80 -36.71 -33.41
CA SER A 82 -46.11 -36.96 -32.79
C SER A 82 -45.98 -37.18 -31.28
N ASP A 83 -45.01 -38.00 -30.86
CA ASP A 83 -44.74 -38.25 -29.45
C ASP A 83 -44.37 -36.96 -28.73
N ILE A 84 -43.45 -36.14 -29.27
CA ILE A 84 -43.10 -34.83 -28.71
C ILE A 84 -44.34 -33.95 -28.53
N LYS A 85 -45.21 -33.86 -29.53
CA LYS A 85 -46.42 -33.02 -29.47
C LYS A 85 -47.48 -33.52 -28.48
N THR A 86 -47.42 -34.79 -28.09
CA THR A 86 -48.44 -35.42 -27.24
C THR A 86 -47.98 -35.68 -25.81
N THR A 87 -46.68 -35.90 -25.58
CA THR A 87 -46.12 -36.18 -24.25
C THR A 87 -45.45 -34.99 -23.58
N VAL A 88 -44.94 -34.00 -24.33
CA VAL A 88 -44.28 -32.84 -23.71
C VAL A 88 -45.32 -31.84 -23.24
N VAL A 89 -45.23 -31.46 -21.97
CA VAL A 89 -46.15 -30.50 -21.34
C VAL A 89 -45.95 -29.10 -21.95
N PRO A 90 -47.04 -28.41 -22.38
CA PRO A 90 -46.94 -27.04 -22.86
C PRO A 90 -46.49 -26.06 -21.77
N ILE A 91 -45.95 -24.89 -22.18
CA ILE A 91 -45.53 -23.79 -21.29
C ILE A 91 -46.63 -23.50 -20.25
N GLY A 92 -46.26 -23.68 -18.98
CA GLY A 92 -47.04 -23.28 -17.81
C GLY A 92 -46.98 -21.78 -17.54
N GLU A 93 -47.59 -21.36 -16.43
CA GLU A 93 -47.52 -19.97 -15.96
C GLU A 93 -46.20 -19.64 -15.26
N THR A 94 -45.35 -20.64 -15.01
CA THR A 94 -44.05 -20.52 -14.36
C THR A 94 -42.94 -21.03 -15.27
N TYR A 95 -41.73 -20.50 -15.08
CA TYR A 95 -40.50 -21.02 -15.67
C TYR A 95 -40.10 -22.37 -15.05
N PRO A 96 -39.32 -23.20 -15.77
CA PRO A 96 -38.72 -24.40 -15.22
C PRO A 96 -37.94 -24.11 -13.94
N THR A 97 -38.05 -24.97 -12.94
CA THR A 97 -37.39 -24.87 -11.63
C THR A 97 -35.98 -25.43 -11.64
N LEU A 98 -35.20 -25.15 -10.59
CA LEU A 98 -33.85 -25.71 -10.42
C LEU A 98 -33.83 -27.25 -10.39
N ALA A 99 -34.89 -27.88 -9.88
CA ALA A 99 -35.02 -29.34 -9.84
C ALA A 99 -35.11 -29.95 -11.25
N GLU A 100 -35.63 -29.21 -12.23
CA GLU A 100 -35.76 -29.65 -13.63
C GLU A 100 -34.46 -29.50 -14.43
N LEU A 101 -33.43 -28.88 -13.83
CA LEU A 101 -32.06 -28.84 -14.37
C LEU A 101 -31.22 -30.05 -13.96
N ASN A 102 -31.70 -30.88 -13.02
CA ASN A 102 -31.04 -32.13 -12.65
C ASN A 102 -31.04 -33.12 -13.83
N LEU A 103 -30.00 -33.93 -13.95
CA LEU A 103 -29.84 -34.84 -15.09
C LEU A 103 -31.02 -35.81 -15.26
N ASN A 104 -31.57 -36.35 -14.16
CA ASN A 104 -32.65 -37.33 -14.23
C ASN A 104 -33.95 -36.70 -14.75
N THR A 105 -34.38 -35.61 -14.14
CA THR A 105 -35.56 -34.83 -14.57
C THR A 105 -35.38 -34.23 -15.96
N ALA A 106 -34.17 -33.79 -16.32
CA ALA A 106 -33.87 -33.29 -17.66
C ALA A 106 -34.00 -34.38 -18.74
N LEU A 107 -33.76 -35.65 -18.43
CA LEU A 107 -34.00 -36.78 -19.33
C LEU A 107 -35.49 -37.15 -19.41
N ASP A 108 -36.20 -37.08 -18.29
CA ASP A 108 -37.64 -37.39 -18.22
C ASP A 108 -38.48 -36.38 -19.00
N PHE A 109 -37.96 -35.16 -19.19
CA PHE A 109 -38.55 -34.16 -20.09
C PHE A 109 -38.59 -34.61 -21.57
N ILE A 110 -37.72 -35.55 -21.97
CA ILE A 110 -37.61 -36.02 -23.36
C ILE A 110 -38.53 -37.24 -23.56
N PRO A 111 -39.35 -37.27 -24.63
CA PRO A 111 -40.20 -38.43 -24.92
C PRO A 111 -39.40 -39.74 -25.07
N PRO A 112 -39.93 -40.89 -24.62
CA PRO A 112 -39.23 -42.17 -24.66
C PRO A 112 -38.71 -42.56 -26.04
N SER A 113 -39.45 -42.25 -27.12
CA SER A 113 -39.05 -42.57 -28.50
C SER A 113 -37.84 -41.75 -28.96
N LEU A 114 -37.78 -40.46 -28.65
CA LEU A 114 -36.62 -39.62 -28.93
C LEU A 114 -35.41 -40.04 -28.08
N ARG A 115 -35.62 -40.34 -26.79
CA ARG A 115 -34.57 -40.84 -25.91
C ARG A 115 -33.99 -42.16 -26.43
N PHE A 116 -34.84 -43.09 -26.84
CA PHE A 116 -34.45 -44.36 -27.43
C PHE A 116 -33.62 -44.16 -28.71
N LEU A 117 -34.07 -43.28 -29.62
CA LEU A 117 -33.31 -42.96 -30.82
C LEU A 117 -31.91 -42.42 -30.49
N LEU A 118 -31.82 -41.42 -29.62
CA LEU A 118 -30.54 -40.78 -29.28
C LEU A 118 -29.58 -41.73 -28.56
N GLN A 119 -30.09 -42.67 -27.74
CA GLN A 119 -29.29 -43.71 -27.10
C GLN A 119 -28.63 -44.66 -28.11
N HIS A 120 -29.30 -44.94 -29.24
CA HIS A 120 -28.76 -45.81 -30.29
C HIS A 120 -27.90 -45.05 -31.30
N LEU A 121 -28.07 -43.72 -31.42
CA LEU A 121 -27.26 -42.88 -32.29
C LEU A 121 -25.92 -42.47 -31.67
N PHE A 122 -25.89 -42.18 -30.37
CA PHE A 122 -24.70 -41.62 -29.72
C PHE A 122 -23.76 -42.71 -29.23
N VAL A 123 -22.48 -42.61 -29.60
CA VAL A 123 -21.42 -43.55 -29.22
C VAL A 123 -20.44 -42.87 -28.25
N GLY A 124 -20.01 -43.57 -27.20
CA GLY A 124 -18.96 -43.10 -26.27
C GLY A 124 -19.23 -43.44 -24.80
N LYS A 125 -18.26 -43.12 -23.93
CA LYS A 125 -18.42 -43.23 -22.46
C LYS A 125 -19.20 -42.00 -21.96
N ASP A 126 -20.35 -42.22 -21.35
CA ASP A 126 -21.27 -41.20 -20.80
C ASP A 126 -21.96 -40.29 -21.86
N THR A 127 -22.95 -40.84 -22.56
CA THR A 127 -23.78 -40.12 -23.54
C THR A 127 -25.02 -39.46 -22.92
N THR A 128 -25.31 -39.76 -21.65
CA THR A 128 -26.55 -39.37 -20.96
C THR A 128 -26.76 -37.86 -20.93
N ARG A 129 -25.72 -37.07 -20.60
CA ARG A 129 -25.79 -35.60 -20.63
C ARG A 129 -26.03 -35.05 -22.04
N LYS A 130 -25.42 -35.67 -23.06
CA LYS A 130 -25.61 -35.27 -24.46
C LYS A 130 -27.02 -35.59 -24.94
N ILE A 131 -27.59 -36.72 -24.53
CA ILE A 131 -28.98 -37.09 -24.80
C ILE A 131 -29.91 -36.07 -24.17
N ALA A 132 -29.69 -35.68 -22.91
CA ALA A 132 -30.47 -34.65 -22.23
C ALA A 132 -30.41 -33.30 -22.97
N GLY A 133 -29.19 -32.81 -23.26
CA GLY A 133 -29.00 -31.51 -23.92
C GLY A 133 -29.55 -31.46 -25.35
N ILE A 134 -29.17 -32.42 -26.21
CA ILE A 134 -29.60 -32.46 -27.61
C ILE A 134 -31.07 -32.84 -27.73
N GLY A 135 -31.56 -33.77 -26.91
CA GLY A 135 -32.96 -34.17 -26.91
C GLY A 135 -33.89 -33.01 -26.55
N GLN A 136 -33.54 -32.23 -25.52
CA GLN A 136 -34.28 -31.00 -25.20
C GLN A 136 -34.23 -29.96 -26.33
N ALA A 137 -33.08 -29.82 -27.01
CA ALA A 137 -32.97 -28.94 -28.18
C ALA A 137 -33.90 -29.36 -29.33
N VAL A 138 -34.01 -30.66 -29.60
CA VAL A 138 -34.95 -31.21 -30.59
C VAL A 138 -36.40 -30.96 -30.16
N VAL A 139 -36.74 -31.19 -28.89
CA VAL A 139 -38.08 -30.93 -28.35
C VAL A 139 -38.48 -29.46 -28.54
N GLN A 140 -37.60 -28.52 -28.19
CA GLN A 140 -37.85 -27.09 -28.38
C GLN A 140 -38.00 -26.73 -29.87
N ALA A 141 -37.16 -27.28 -30.75
CA ALA A 141 -37.23 -27.01 -32.18
C ALA A 141 -38.53 -27.51 -32.83
N VAL A 142 -39.10 -28.61 -32.31
CA VAL A 142 -40.39 -29.14 -32.76
C VAL A 142 -41.56 -28.28 -32.27
N SER A 143 -41.44 -27.66 -31.09
CA SER A 143 -42.50 -26.90 -30.41
C SER A 143 -42.05 -25.52 -29.91
N PRO A 144 -41.52 -24.63 -30.76
CA PRO A 144 -40.74 -23.44 -30.35
C PRO A 144 -41.54 -22.37 -29.59
N ARG A 145 -42.86 -22.33 -29.76
CA ARG A 145 -43.75 -21.37 -29.08
C ARG A 145 -44.55 -22.00 -27.93
N ALA A 146 -44.48 -23.32 -27.79
CA ALA A 146 -45.33 -24.08 -26.88
C ALA A 146 -44.56 -24.71 -25.74
N VAL A 147 -43.22 -24.74 -25.79
CA VAL A 147 -42.35 -25.37 -24.77
C VAL A 147 -41.21 -24.40 -24.42
N ILE A 148 -40.71 -24.44 -23.18
CA ILE A 148 -39.42 -23.87 -22.77
C ILE A 148 -38.61 -25.00 -22.17
N ALA A 149 -37.57 -25.45 -22.87
CA ALA A 149 -36.77 -26.55 -22.36
C ALA A 149 -35.87 -26.09 -21.18
N PRO A 150 -35.86 -26.82 -20.05
CA PRO A 150 -35.10 -26.45 -18.85
C PRO A 150 -33.62 -26.18 -19.14
N LEU A 151 -32.93 -27.06 -19.87
CA LEU A 151 -31.50 -26.93 -20.13
C LEU A 151 -31.15 -25.78 -21.06
N GLN A 152 -32.04 -25.43 -21.99
CA GLN A 152 -31.84 -24.27 -22.87
C GLN A 152 -32.02 -22.96 -22.11
N LEU A 153 -32.98 -22.89 -21.19
CA LEU A 153 -33.12 -21.74 -20.28
C LEU A 153 -31.95 -21.68 -19.30
N GLY A 154 -31.57 -22.80 -18.69
CA GLY A 154 -30.45 -22.88 -17.75
C GLY A 154 -29.13 -22.44 -18.38
N LEU A 155 -28.79 -22.96 -19.56
CA LEU A 155 -27.61 -22.52 -20.30
C LEU A 155 -27.67 -21.04 -20.65
N ALA A 156 -28.85 -20.55 -21.04
CA ALA A 156 -29.07 -19.16 -21.39
C ALA A 156 -28.84 -18.21 -20.20
N VAL A 157 -29.44 -18.51 -19.05
CA VAL A 157 -29.26 -17.76 -17.80
C VAL A 157 -27.81 -17.85 -17.32
N GLN A 158 -27.16 -19.01 -17.43
CA GLN A 158 -25.75 -19.18 -17.07
C GLN A 158 -24.83 -18.28 -17.92
N MET A 159 -24.99 -18.31 -19.23
CA MET A 159 -24.17 -17.49 -20.14
C MET A 159 -24.43 -15.99 -19.93
N HIS A 160 -25.68 -15.59 -19.71
CA HIS A 160 -26.00 -14.19 -19.41
C HIS A 160 -25.45 -13.75 -18.04
N HIS A 161 -25.52 -14.60 -17.02
CA HIS A 161 -24.94 -14.35 -15.70
C HIS A 161 -23.42 -14.18 -15.75
N LEU A 162 -22.72 -15.00 -16.55
CA LEU A 162 -21.25 -14.96 -16.65
C LEU A 162 -20.72 -13.83 -17.55
N TYR A 163 -21.45 -13.47 -18.61
CA TYR A 163 -20.93 -12.62 -19.68
C TYR A 163 -21.79 -11.40 -20.04
N ARG A 164 -23.06 -11.32 -19.61
CA ARG A 164 -24.01 -10.25 -20.00
C ARG A 164 -24.06 -9.98 -21.51
N SER A 165 -23.75 -10.98 -22.34
CA SER A 165 -23.52 -10.79 -23.78
C SER A 165 -24.75 -11.18 -24.60
N ARG A 166 -25.43 -10.17 -25.18
CA ARG A 166 -26.52 -10.41 -26.13
C ARG A 166 -26.05 -11.19 -27.36
N PHE A 167 -24.87 -10.88 -27.91
CA PHE A 167 -24.33 -11.58 -29.07
C PHE A 167 -24.15 -13.08 -28.81
N LEU A 168 -23.61 -13.44 -27.64
CA LEU A 168 -23.43 -14.86 -27.25
C LEU A 168 -24.79 -15.57 -27.15
N MET A 169 -25.75 -14.91 -26.51
CA MET A 169 -27.11 -15.43 -26.35
C MET A 169 -27.86 -15.61 -27.67
N ASP A 170 -27.83 -14.59 -28.53
CA ASP A 170 -28.46 -14.63 -29.84
C ASP A 170 -27.79 -15.68 -30.74
N SER A 171 -26.46 -15.86 -30.65
CA SER A 171 -25.73 -16.91 -31.38
C SER A 171 -26.17 -18.31 -30.96
N LEU A 172 -26.19 -18.60 -29.65
CA LEU A 172 -26.56 -19.91 -29.12
C LEU A 172 -28.04 -20.23 -29.37
N SER A 173 -28.92 -19.24 -29.22
CA SER A 173 -30.35 -19.42 -29.47
C SER A 173 -30.70 -19.60 -30.94
N THR A 174 -30.00 -18.89 -31.86
CA THR A 174 -30.16 -19.08 -33.31
C THR A 174 -29.79 -20.50 -33.73
N MET A 175 -28.81 -21.12 -33.08
CA MET A 175 -28.45 -22.53 -33.31
C MET A 175 -29.36 -23.53 -32.58
N GLY A 176 -30.32 -23.07 -31.77
CA GLY A 176 -31.26 -23.92 -31.03
C GLY A 176 -30.71 -24.50 -29.72
N PHE A 177 -29.55 -24.04 -29.23
CA PHE A 177 -28.91 -24.57 -28.01
C PHE A 177 -29.33 -23.85 -26.73
N ALA A 178 -29.89 -22.64 -26.82
CA ALA A 178 -30.23 -21.81 -25.67
C ALA A 178 -31.55 -21.04 -25.89
N SER A 179 -32.16 -20.57 -24.81
CA SER A 179 -33.26 -19.61 -24.88
C SER A 179 -32.78 -18.26 -25.43
N SER A 180 -33.67 -17.55 -26.13
CA SER A 180 -33.38 -16.23 -26.73
C SER A 180 -33.06 -15.17 -25.66
N TYR A 181 -32.29 -14.14 -26.03
CA TYR A 181 -31.97 -13.03 -25.12
C TYR A 181 -33.21 -12.35 -24.52
N PRO A 182 -34.29 -12.04 -25.28
CA PRO A 182 -35.51 -11.45 -24.70
C PRO A 182 -36.19 -12.35 -23.66
N GLU A 183 -36.12 -13.67 -23.83
CA GLU A 183 -36.69 -14.61 -22.87
C GLU A 183 -35.88 -14.64 -21.57
N VAL A 184 -34.56 -14.49 -21.64
CA VAL A 184 -33.70 -14.36 -20.44
C VAL A 184 -33.95 -13.03 -19.73
N GLN A 185 -34.13 -11.92 -20.45
CA GLN A 185 -34.49 -10.64 -19.82
C GLN A 185 -35.84 -10.74 -19.12
N ARG A 186 -36.83 -11.36 -19.76
CA ARG A 186 -38.14 -11.63 -19.15
C ARG A 186 -38.01 -12.49 -17.90
N PHE A 187 -37.17 -13.53 -17.93
CA PHE A 187 -36.88 -14.37 -16.77
C PHE A 187 -36.26 -13.56 -15.63
N GLU A 188 -35.22 -12.76 -15.89
CA GLU A 188 -34.55 -11.94 -14.87
C GLU A 188 -35.50 -10.90 -14.25
N GLU A 189 -36.35 -10.26 -15.05
CA GLU A 189 -37.35 -9.31 -14.54
C GLU A 189 -38.43 -9.99 -13.69
N ASN A 190 -38.95 -11.15 -14.09
CA ASN A 190 -39.90 -11.90 -13.28
C ASN A 190 -39.25 -12.39 -11.97
N ALA A 191 -37.99 -12.84 -12.03
CA ALA A 191 -37.22 -13.24 -10.84
C ALA A 191 -37.02 -12.05 -9.89
N ALA A 192 -36.65 -10.88 -10.41
CA ALA A 192 -36.53 -9.65 -9.62
C ALA A 192 -37.86 -9.22 -8.99
N CYS A 193 -38.96 -9.23 -9.76
CA CYS A 193 -40.30 -8.89 -9.26
C CYS A 193 -40.80 -9.85 -8.17
N SER A 194 -40.49 -11.15 -8.30
CA SER A 194 -40.89 -12.16 -7.31
C SER A 194 -40.20 -11.94 -5.96
N LEU A 195 -38.98 -11.41 -5.98
CA LEU A 195 -38.22 -11.06 -4.77
C LEU A 195 -38.48 -9.62 -4.28
N ALA A 196 -39.17 -8.79 -5.07
CA ALA A 196 -39.42 -7.40 -4.70
C ALA A 196 -40.41 -7.25 -3.54
N GLU A 197 -41.38 -8.16 -3.42
CA GLU A 197 -42.39 -8.14 -2.34
C GLU A 197 -41.80 -8.59 -1.00
N ASP A 198 -40.89 -9.57 -1.05
CA ASP A 198 -40.12 -10.02 0.09
C ASP A 198 -38.77 -10.59 -0.35
N VAL A 199 -37.70 -9.81 -0.16
CA VAL A 199 -36.35 -10.25 -0.50
C VAL A 199 -35.96 -11.47 0.34
N LEU A 200 -36.27 -11.44 1.64
CA LEU A 200 -35.79 -12.43 2.61
C LEU A 200 -36.62 -13.73 2.55
N GLY A 201 -37.85 -13.67 2.02
CA GLY A 201 -38.79 -14.80 1.95
C GLY A 201 -39.37 -15.16 3.33
N ASP A 202 -40.03 -16.32 3.47
CA ASP A 202 -40.57 -16.76 4.76
C ASP A 202 -39.44 -17.13 5.75
N VAL A 203 -39.07 -16.18 6.63
CA VAL A 203 -38.07 -16.34 7.70
C VAL A 203 -38.72 -16.88 8.97
N GLU A 204 -38.15 -17.92 9.56
CA GLU A 204 -38.58 -18.41 10.88
C GLU A 204 -37.83 -17.68 11.99
N ILE A 205 -38.58 -16.93 12.81
CA ILE A 205 -38.06 -15.95 13.79
C ILE A 205 -37.09 -16.58 14.81
N LEU A 206 -37.34 -17.82 15.24
CA LEU A 206 -36.67 -18.40 16.41
C LEU A 206 -35.27 -18.97 16.14
N ASN A 207 -34.98 -19.40 14.90
CA ASN A 207 -33.76 -20.15 14.59
C ASN A 207 -32.80 -19.42 13.63
N GLN A 208 -33.15 -18.23 13.14
CA GLN A 208 -32.39 -17.50 12.13
C GLN A 208 -31.87 -16.15 12.65
N SER A 209 -30.78 -15.68 12.04
CA SER A 209 -30.18 -14.35 12.25
C SER A 209 -29.97 -13.66 10.90
N LEU A 210 -30.25 -12.36 10.86
CA LEU A 210 -29.98 -11.48 9.72
C LEU A 210 -28.82 -10.55 10.03
N LEU A 211 -27.80 -10.61 9.17
CA LEU A 211 -26.73 -9.64 9.13
C LEU A 211 -26.78 -8.89 7.81
N VAL A 212 -26.77 -7.56 7.88
CA VAL A 212 -26.68 -6.70 6.71
C VAL A 212 -25.29 -6.10 6.62
N ALA A 213 -24.78 -5.92 5.40
CA ALA A 213 -23.61 -5.08 5.17
C ALA A 213 -23.94 -4.10 4.04
N ALA A 214 -23.43 -2.88 4.18
CA ALA A 214 -23.61 -1.82 3.21
C ALA A 214 -22.28 -1.10 2.96
N ASP A 215 -22.00 -0.80 1.69
CA ASP A 215 -20.72 -0.23 1.27
C ASP A 215 -20.86 0.52 -0.07
N ASN A 216 -19.85 1.29 -0.41
CA ASN A 216 -19.81 2.18 -1.56
C ASN A 216 -19.71 1.40 -2.87
N VAL A 217 -20.60 1.70 -3.81
CA VAL A 217 -20.56 1.19 -5.18
C VAL A 217 -20.14 2.30 -6.13
N ASP A 218 -18.90 2.23 -6.59
CA ASP A 218 -18.34 3.17 -7.56
C ASP A 218 -18.22 2.55 -8.97
N HIS A 219 -18.67 3.30 -9.98
CA HIS A 219 -18.48 2.94 -11.39
C HIS A 219 -18.14 4.16 -12.27
N ASN A 220 -17.35 3.93 -13.33
CA ASN A 220 -16.96 4.93 -14.34
C ASN A 220 -16.30 6.20 -13.76
N ILE A 221 -15.39 6.05 -12.80
CA ILE A 221 -14.59 7.19 -12.27
C ILE A 221 -13.61 7.75 -13.32
N ILE A 222 -13.45 7.07 -14.47
CA ILE A 222 -12.54 7.46 -15.56
C ILE A 222 -13.36 7.88 -16.80
N THR A 223 -14.32 8.79 -16.64
CA THR A 223 -14.87 9.54 -17.78
C THR A 223 -14.11 10.86 -17.92
N LEU A 224 -13.86 11.31 -19.14
CA LEU A 224 -13.07 12.54 -19.42
C LEU A 224 -13.69 13.80 -18.81
N ASP A 225 -15.00 13.78 -18.56
CA ASP A 225 -15.80 14.89 -18.03
C ASP A 225 -16.40 14.62 -16.64
N GLY A 226 -16.21 13.42 -16.09
CA GLY A 226 -16.82 12.97 -14.84
C GLY A 226 -18.33 12.69 -14.91
N LYS A 227 -18.99 12.90 -16.07
CA LYS A 227 -20.42 12.64 -16.25
C LYS A 227 -20.64 11.15 -16.54
N GLY A 228 -21.68 10.56 -15.96
CA GLY A 228 -21.95 9.12 -16.07
C GLY A 228 -21.20 8.23 -15.07
N SER A 229 -20.57 8.82 -14.06
CA SER A 229 -20.10 8.09 -12.87
C SER A 229 -21.29 7.76 -11.97
N PHE A 230 -21.34 6.52 -11.48
CA PHE A 230 -22.32 6.10 -10.47
C PHE A 230 -21.60 6.00 -9.14
N HIS A 231 -22.16 6.65 -8.12
CA HIS A 231 -21.66 6.65 -6.76
C HIS A 231 -22.86 6.40 -5.84
N GLY A 232 -23.11 5.13 -5.54
CA GLY A 232 -24.33 4.68 -4.85
C GLY A 232 -24.03 3.75 -3.68
N MET A 233 -25.03 3.52 -2.82
CA MET A 233 -24.94 2.57 -1.71
C MET A 233 -25.35 1.18 -2.17
N GLY A 234 -24.44 0.22 -2.08
CA GLY A 234 -24.71 -1.20 -2.31
C GLY A 234 -24.93 -1.92 -0.98
N MET A 235 -25.84 -2.90 -0.96
CA MET A 235 -26.24 -3.58 0.26
C MET A 235 -26.42 -5.08 0.03
N ILE A 236 -26.07 -5.88 1.04
CA ILE A 236 -26.34 -7.32 1.08
C ILE A 236 -27.01 -7.70 2.40
N ALA A 237 -27.90 -8.70 2.35
CA ALA A 237 -28.49 -9.35 3.51
C ALA A 237 -28.01 -10.80 3.57
N ALA A 238 -27.60 -11.26 4.75
CA ALA A 238 -27.16 -12.62 5.00
C ALA A 238 -27.99 -13.26 6.10
N ILE A 239 -28.64 -14.38 5.78
CA ILE A 239 -29.47 -15.14 6.72
C ILE A 239 -28.73 -16.41 7.11
N THR A 240 -28.64 -16.69 8.42
CA THR A 240 -28.00 -17.90 8.97
C THR A 240 -28.90 -18.57 10.02
N PRO A 241 -29.17 -19.89 9.96
CA PRO A 241 -28.88 -20.78 8.83
C PRO A 241 -29.62 -20.34 7.57
N GLY A 242 -28.98 -20.48 6.41
CA GLY A 242 -29.51 -20.06 5.13
C GLY A 242 -30.62 -20.99 4.64
N LYS A 243 -31.59 -20.43 3.91
CA LYS A 243 -32.73 -21.16 3.33
C LYS A 243 -32.63 -21.14 1.81
N GLN A 244 -32.86 -22.28 1.16
CA GLN A 244 -33.08 -22.30 -0.29
C GLN A 244 -34.51 -21.85 -0.55
N VAL A 245 -34.65 -20.70 -1.21
CA VAL A 245 -35.94 -20.18 -1.64
C VAL A 245 -36.32 -20.90 -2.94
N SER A 246 -37.24 -21.87 -2.87
CA SER A 246 -37.74 -22.60 -4.04
C SER A 246 -39.13 -22.10 -4.43
N TYR A 247 -39.23 -20.88 -4.95
CA TYR A 247 -40.46 -20.45 -5.63
C TYR A 247 -40.34 -20.68 -7.14
N GLY A 248 -41.41 -21.15 -7.76
CA GLY A 248 -41.51 -21.18 -9.22
C GLY A 248 -41.59 -19.74 -9.73
N ILE A 249 -40.67 -19.35 -10.61
CA ILE A 249 -40.61 -17.98 -11.12
C ILE A 249 -41.77 -17.81 -12.11
N PRO A 250 -42.70 -16.87 -11.90
CA PRO A 250 -43.81 -16.65 -12.81
C PRO A 250 -43.30 -16.17 -14.18
N ARG A 251 -44.08 -16.39 -15.22
CA ARG A 251 -43.77 -15.98 -16.60
C ARG A 251 -44.75 -14.90 -17.07
N GLN A 252 -44.77 -13.76 -16.41
CA GLN A 252 -45.61 -12.60 -16.77
C GLN A 252 -44.98 -11.76 -17.89
N LYS A 253 -45.77 -10.92 -18.56
CA LYS A 253 -45.25 -10.03 -19.61
C LYS A 253 -44.51 -8.85 -18.98
N MET A 254 -43.40 -8.42 -19.58
CA MET A 254 -42.56 -7.33 -19.03
C MET A 254 -43.32 -6.02 -18.80
N ALA A 255 -44.29 -5.68 -19.65
CA ALA A 255 -45.10 -4.46 -19.50
C ALA A 255 -45.95 -4.43 -18.21
N GLU A 256 -46.18 -5.58 -17.58
CA GLU A 256 -46.95 -5.72 -16.34
C GLU A 256 -46.03 -5.69 -15.10
N LEU A 257 -44.70 -5.76 -15.29
CA LEU A 257 -43.70 -5.87 -14.23
C LEU A 257 -43.14 -4.49 -13.87
N LYS A 258 -43.65 -3.91 -12.78
CA LYS A 258 -43.21 -2.63 -12.21
C LYS A 258 -42.07 -2.80 -11.18
N VAL A 259 -40.96 -3.45 -11.59
CA VAL A 259 -39.87 -3.86 -10.67
C VAL A 259 -39.31 -2.67 -9.87
N VAL A 260 -39.01 -1.55 -10.54
CA VAL A 260 -38.43 -0.35 -9.90
C VAL A 260 -39.39 0.24 -8.87
N GLU A 261 -40.68 0.38 -9.21
CA GLU A 261 -41.68 0.91 -8.27
C GLU A 261 -41.82 0.01 -7.03
N ARG A 262 -41.74 -1.32 -7.19
CA ARG A 262 -41.85 -2.30 -6.10
C ARG A 262 -40.62 -2.38 -5.19
N THR A 263 -39.48 -1.89 -5.65
CA THR A 263 -38.18 -1.98 -4.94
C THR A 263 -37.61 -0.61 -4.56
N LYS A 264 -38.40 0.44 -4.76
CA LYS A 264 -38.00 1.81 -4.51
C LYS A 264 -37.75 2.00 -3.01
N ILE A 265 -36.58 2.54 -2.69
CA ILE A 265 -36.25 2.99 -1.35
C ILE A 265 -36.65 4.46 -1.21
N ASP A 266 -37.41 4.78 -0.17
CA ASP A 266 -37.79 6.15 0.13
C ASP A 266 -36.58 6.94 0.63
N ILE A 267 -36.36 8.12 0.05
CA ILE A 267 -35.25 8.99 0.43
C ILE A 267 -35.70 9.93 1.54
N ILE A 268 -35.09 9.78 2.71
CA ILE A 268 -35.38 10.57 3.90
C ILE A 268 -34.28 11.61 4.06
N GLU A 269 -34.63 12.87 3.82
CA GLU A 269 -33.71 14.00 3.96
C GLU A 269 -33.20 14.14 5.40
N TYR A 270 -31.88 14.18 5.57
CA TYR A 270 -31.29 14.37 6.89
C TYR A 270 -31.47 15.83 7.37
N ARG A 271 -32.40 16.05 8.32
CA ARG A 271 -32.69 17.39 8.89
C ARG A 271 -32.32 17.55 10.37
N TYR A 272 -31.70 16.54 10.98
CA TYR A 272 -31.42 16.48 12.43
C TYR A 272 -30.23 17.33 12.89
N ALA A 273 -29.62 18.14 12.01
CA ALA A 273 -28.42 18.93 12.30
C ALA A 273 -28.61 20.01 13.38
N GLN A 274 -29.84 20.32 13.80
CA GLN A 274 -30.15 21.41 14.73
C GLN A 274 -30.60 20.97 16.14
N HIS A 275 -30.87 19.69 16.37
CA HIS A 275 -31.39 19.23 17.66
C HIS A 275 -30.66 17.98 18.18
N VAL A 276 -30.12 18.11 19.40
CA VAL A 276 -29.65 17.05 20.31
C VAL A 276 -28.36 16.31 19.90
N ASN A 277 -27.21 16.99 19.99
CA ASN A 277 -25.96 16.26 20.27
C ASN A 277 -26.00 15.82 21.73
N ARG A 278 -26.47 14.59 21.99
CA ARG A 278 -26.30 14.00 23.32
C ARG A 278 -24.82 13.85 23.58
N ASN A 279 -24.36 14.39 24.72
CA ASN A 279 -22.99 14.20 25.17
C ASN A 279 -22.81 12.72 25.55
N ILE A 280 -22.29 11.93 24.62
CA ILE A 280 -21.76 10.60 24.91
C ILE A 280 -20.28 10.76 25.23
N GLU A 281 -19.85 10.21 26.35
CA GLU A 281 -18.45 10.15 26.76
C GLU A 281 -17.90 8.73 26.59
N PHE A 282 -16.60 8.61 26.33
CA PHE A 282 -15.92 7.32 26.33
C PHE A 282 -15.88 6.74 27.75
N GLN A 283 -16.39 5.53 27.90
CA GLN A 283 -16.33 4.78 29.16
C GLN A 283 -14.98 4.07 29.32
N ALA A 284 -14.57 3.87 30.58
CA ALA A 284 -13.42 3.04 30.90
C ALA A 284 -13.70 1.59 30.49
N LEU A 285 -12.80 0.98 29.71
CA LEU A 285 -12.88 -0.43 29.33
C LEU A 285 -11.77 -1.22 30.04
N SER A 286 -12.07 -2.46 30.43
CA SER A 286 -11.08 -3.42 30.85
C SER A 286 -10.35 -4.00 29.63
N TYR A 287 -9.02 -4.07 29.71
CA TYR A 287 -8.18 -4.70 28.69
C TYR A 287 -7.92 -6.15 29.11
N SER A 288 -8.26 -7.11 28.25
CA SER A 288 -7.84 -8.50 28.42
C SER A 288 -6.57 -8.74 27.60
N SER A 289 -5.50 -9.17 28.27
CA SER A 289 -4.23 -9.59 27.66
C SER A 289 -4.31 -10.95 26.97
N ASP A 290 -5.28 -11.78 27.36
CA ASP A 290 -5.22 -13.24 27.18
C ASP A 290 -5.66 -13.69 25.79
N VAL A 291 -6.20 -12.77 25.00
CA VAL A 291 -6.76 -13.05 23.65
C VAL A 291 -5.69 -13.47 22.65
N CYS A 292 -4.41 -13.17 22.94
CA CYS A 292 -3.27 -13.50 22.09
C CYS A 292 -2.64 -14.87 22.41
N ASP A 293 -3.03 -15.48 23.53
CA ASP A 293 -2.34 -16.61 24.14
C ASP A 293 -2.98 -17.96 23.73
N ARG A 294 -3.04 -18.18 22.42
CA ARG A 294 -3.70 -19.34 21.83
C ARG A 294 -2.74 -20.53 21.78
N LYS A 295 -2.87 -21.47 22.72
CA LYS A 295 -2.11 -22.74 22.71
C LYS A 295 -2.18 -23.48 21.36
N VAL A 296 -3.31 -23.41 20.67
CA VAL A 296 -3.49 -24.05 19.35
C VAL A 296 -2.54 -23.49 18.29
N ASP A 297 -2.12 -22.23 18.41
CA ASP A 297 -1.18 -21.63 17.48
C ASP A 297 0.23 -22.22 17.64
N ILE A 298 0.58 -22.80 18.80
CA ILE A 298 1.89 -23.42 19.05
C ILE A 298 2.20 -24.52 18.04
N CYS A 299 1.20 -25.31 17.64
CA CYS A 299 1.36 -26.35 16.62
C CYS A 299 1.89 -25.77 15.30
N TRP A 300 1.36 -24.63 14.87
CA TRP A 300 1.83 -23.94 13.66
C TRP A 300 3.18 -23.25 13.89
N GLU A 301 3.36 -22.61 15.04
CA GLU A 301 4.59 -21.91 15.38
C GLU A 301 5.81 -22.84 15.40
N MET A 302 5.61 -24.09 15.82
CA MET A 302 6.63 -25.14 15.89
C MET A 302 6.73 -25.99 14.62
N SER A 303 5.88 -25.75 13.62
CA SER A 303 5.73 -26.66 12.47
C SER A 303 6.98 -26.78 11.59
N PHE A 304 7.92 -25.82 11.70
CA PHE A 304 9.23 -25.88 11.04
C PHE A 304 10.17 -26.98 11.59
N ARG A 305 9.79 -27.63 12.71
CA ARG A 305 10.51 -28.76 13.30
C ARG A 305 9.94 -30.11 12.90
N PHE A 306 8.77 -30.15 12.26
CA PHE A 306 8.14 -31.40 11.86
C PHE A 306 8.82 -31.93 10.59
N HIS A 307 8.96 -33.26 10.48
CA HIS A 307 9.68 -33.94 9.41
C HIS A 307 8.91 -33.92 8.06
N HIS A 308 7.65 -33.47 8.06
CA HIS A 308 6.80 -33.35 6.88
C HIS A 308 6.44 -31.88 6.61
N SER A 309 6.31 -31.50 5.34
CA SER A 309 5.91 -30.14 4.97
C SER A 309 4.50 -29.83 5.49
N THR A 310 4.39 -28.80 6.32
CA THR A 310 3.13 -28.39 6.96
C THR A 310 2.45 -27.24 6.24
N PRO A 311 1.11 -27.16 6.28
CA PRO A 311 0.39 -26.04 5.68
C PRO A 311 0.59 -24.74 6.47
N SER A 312 0.32 -23.61 5.79
CA SER A 312 0.30 -22.31 6.45
C SER A 312 -0.81 -22.22 7.51
N TRP A 313 -0.72 -21.22 8.38
CA TRP A 313 -1.59 -21.08 9.56
C TRP A 313 -3.09 -21.29 9.28
N ASN A 314 -3.69 -20.65 8.27
CA ASN A 314 -5.14 -20.89 8.02
C ASN A 314 -5.40 -22.32 7.54
N GLY A 315 -4.50 -22.90 6.74
CA GLY A 315 -4.58 -24.30 6.32
C GLY A 315 -4.52 -25.27 7.50
N MET A 316 -3.59 -25.06 8.43
CA MET A 316 -3.47 -25.87 9.64
C MET A 316 -4.68 -25.69 10.56
N MET A 317 -5.10 -24.44 10.84
CA MET A 317 -6.29 -24.18 11.66
C MET A 317 -7.55 -24.82 11.07
N HIS A 318 -7.66 -24.89 9.74
CA HIS A 318 -8.74 -25.59 9.06
C HIS A 318 -8.72 -27.11 9.32
N LEU A 319 -7.55 -27.75 9.38
CA LEU A 319 -7.41 -29.16 9.72
C LEU A 319 -7.76 -29.42 11.19
N LEU A 320 -7.23 -28.56 12.09
CA LEU A 320 -7.38 -28.71 13.54
C LEU A 320 -8.83 -28.63 14.01
N HIS A 321 -9.69 -27.87 13.31
CA HIS A 321 -11.09 -27.66 13.70
C HIS A 321 -12.08 -28.37 12.78
N LYS A 322 -11.67 -29.47 12.12
CA LYS A 322 -12.50 -30.19 11.14
C LYS A 322 -13.77 -30.79 11.76
N GLU A 323 -13.71 -31.19 13.01
CA GLU A 323 -14.78 -31.91 13.73
C GLU A 323 -15.71 -30.99 14.53
N CYS A 324 -15.43 -29.69 14.60
CA CYS A 324 -16.28 -28.75 15.33
C CYS A 324 -17.57 -28.42 14.54
N GLU A 325 -18.71 -28.44 15.20
CA GLU A 325 -20.00 -28.07 14.62
C GLU A 325 -20.29 -26.56 14.75
N TYR A 326 -21.18 -26.06 13.90
CA TYR A 326 -21.58 -24.64 13.87
C TYR A 326 -23.01 -24.47 13.33
N PRO A 327 -23.74 -23.36 13.64
CA PRO A 327 -25.06 -23.00 13.12
C PRO A 327 -25.38 -23.19 11.62
N GLY A 328 -24.40 -23.52 10.77
CA GLY A 328 -24.63 -23.85 9.37
C GLY A 328 -24.25 -22.74 8.38
N LYS A 329 -24.56 -23.00 7.10
CA LYS A 329 -24.22 -22.14 5.96
C LYS A 329 -25.20 -20.98 5.86
N SER A 330 -24.72 -19.78 5.56
CA SER A 330 -25.54 -18.59 5.31
C SER A 330 -26.00 -18.49 3.85
N SER A 331 -27.18 -17.90 3.63
CA SER A 331 -27.65 -17.45 2.31
C SER A 331 -27.46 -15.94 2.18
N VAL A 332 -26.82 -15.48 1.10
CA VAL A 332 -26.56 -14.05 0.84
C VAL A 332 -27.46 -13.57 -0.29
N GLN A 333 -28.14 -12.46 -0.06
CA GLN A 333 -29.02 -11.80 -1.01
C GLN A 333 -28.59 -10.35 -1.24
N PHE A 334 -28.76 -9.86 -2.46
CA PHE A 334 -28.49 -8.46 -2.78
C PHE A 334 -29.76 -7.65 -2.53
N LEU A 335 -29.59 -6.45 -1.99
CA LEU A 335 -30.69 -5.50 -1.76
C LEU A 335 -30.67 -4.40 -2.82
N PRO A 336 -31.78 -3.66 -3.01
CA PRO A 336 -31.82 -2.53 -3.95
C PRO A 336 -30.73 -1.51 -3.63
N MET A 337 -30.11 -0.95 -4.68
CA MET A 337 -29.06 0.07 -4.52
C MET A 337 -29.69 1.46 -4.41
N ILE A 338 -29.10 2.33 -3.57
CA ILE A 338 -29.48 3.73 -3.49
C ILE A 338 -28.58 4.56 -4.40
N ASP A 339 -29.17 5.28 -5.37
CA ASP A 339 -28.45 6.16 -6.30
C ASP A 339 -28.17 7.53 -5.66
N MET A 340 -27.31 7.52 -4.63
CA MET A 340 -26.88 8.71 -3.91
C MET A 340 -25.51 8.45 -3.28
N ASN A 341 -24.73 9.51 -3.12
CA ASN A 341 -23.44 9.44 -2.45
C ASN A 341 -23.56 8.72 -1.08
N PRO A 342 -22.93 7.56 -0.90
CA PRO A 342 -22.99 6.79 0.34
C PRO A 342 -22.51 7.55 1.58
N GLY A 343 -21.58 8.50 1.38
CA GLY A 343 -21.08 9.35 2.44
C GLY A 343 -22.07 10.44 2.87
N ASP A 344 -23.16 10.68 2.12
CA ASP A 344 -24.21 11.61 2.53
C ASP A 344 -25.00 11.02 3.71
N LYS A 345 -25.25 11.83 4.74
CA LYS A 345 -26.06 11.42 5.90
C LYS A 345 -27.50 11.10 5.50
N THR A 346 -28.03 11.74 4.45
CA THR A 346 -29.34 11.43 3.85
C THR A 346 -29.36 10.01 3.29
N CYS A 347 -28.27 9.58 2.64
CA CYS A 347 -28.15 8.21 2.14
C CYS A 347 -28.12 7.19 3.27
N ILE A 348 -27.26 7.42 4.26
CA ILE A 348 -27.12 6.51 5.40
C ILE A 348 -28.43 6.42 6.19
N LEU A 349 -29.12 7.55 6.42
CA LEU A 349 -30.42 7.57 7.09
C LEU A 349 -31.48 6.75 6.33
N SER A 350 -31.59 6.96 5.02
CA SER A 350 -32.53 6.23 4.15
C SER A 350 -32.20 4.73 4.13
N THR A 351 -30.91 4.36 4.14
CA THR A 351 -30.47 2.97 4.30
C THR A 351 -30.93 2.37 5.62
N LEU A 352 -30.71 3.07 6.74
CA LEU A 352 -31.10 2.57 8.06
C LEU A 352 -32.61 2.38 8.19
N ASP A 353 -33.40 3.33 7.70
CA ASP A 353 -34.86 3.27 7.73
C ASP A 353 -35.44 2.11 6.90
N TYR A 354 -34.94 1.95 5.67
CA TYR A 354 -35.31 0.81 4.82
C TYR A 354 -35.02 -0.53 5.51
N LEU A 355 -33.87 -0.65 6.16
CA LEU A 355 -33.49 -1.87 6.86
C LEU A 355 -34.30 -2.10 8.13
N CYS A 356 -34.65 -1.06 8.87
CA CYS A 356 -35.59 -1.16 9.99
C CYS A 356 -36.93 -1.71 9.51
N SER A 357 -37.49 -1.14 8.43
CA SER A 357 -38.75 -1.60 7.85
C SER A 357 -38.67 -3.07 7.40
N LEU A 358 -37.57 -3.46 6.74
CA LEU A 358 -37.32 -4.83 6.30
C LEU A 358 -37.19 -5.80 7.49
N SER A 359 -36.42 -5.45 8.53
CA SER A 359 -36.25 -6.30 9.71
C SER A 359 -37.53 -6.42 10.54
N SER A 360 -38.29 -5.33 10.68
CA SER A 360 -39.58 -5.33 11.38
C SER A 360 -40.62 -6.22 10.71
N LYS A 361 -40.67 -6.27 9.36
CA LYS A 361 -41.56 -7.19 8.62
C LYS A 361 -41.33 -8.66 9.01
N HIS A 362 -40.10 -9.00 9.34
CA HIS A 362 -39.66 -10.36 9.73
C HIS A 362 -39.50 -10.53 11.24
N ASN A 363 -39.90 -9.53 12.04
CA ASN A 363 -39.78 -9.52 13.48
C ASN A 363 -38.36 -9.83 14.00
N MET A 364 -37.36 -9.27 13.33
CA MET A 364 -35.94 -9.47 13.65
C MET A 364 -35.23 -8.15 13.98
N PRO A 365 -34.13 -8.19 14.74
CA PRO A 365 -33.33 -7.01 15.01
C PRO A 365 -32.55 -6.55 13.77
N THR A 366 -32.43 -5.24 13.58
CA THR A 366 -31.65 -4.65 12.49
C THR A 366 -30.17 -4.58 12.87
N ILE A 367 -29.35 -5.42 12.25
CA ILE A 367 -27.90 -5.47 12.46
C ILE A 367 -27.21 -5.14 11.14
N ILE A 368 -26.40 -4.09 11.12
CA ILE A 368 -25.70 -3.62 9.92
C ILE A 368 -24.22 -3.37 10.17
N THR A 369 -23.39 -3.87 9.26
CA THR A 369 -21.97 -3.61 9.21
C THR A 369 -21.64 -2.52 8.20
N PHE A 370 -20.79 -1.59 8.63
CA PHE A 370 -20.23 -0.52 7.81
C PHE A 370 -18.70 -0.50 7.91
N ASP A 371 -18.04 0.05 6.88
CA ASP A 371 -16.64 0.48 7.01
C ASP A 371 -16.50 1.64 8.01
N GLN A 372 -15.28 2.00 8.41
CA GLN A 372 -15.08 2.97 9.50
C GLN A 372 -15.71 4.35 9.22
N PRO A 373 -15.55 4.96 8.03
CA PRO A 373 -16.19 6.24 7.71
C PRO A 373 -17.72 6.20 7.78
N LEU A 374 -18.36 5.18 7.21
CA LEU A 374 -19.82 5.06 7.24
C LEU A 374 -20.32 4.71 8.65
N PHE A 375 -19.62 3.83 9.37
CA PHE A 375 -19.92 3.48 10.77
C PHE A 375 -19.95 4.72 11.67
N TRP A 376 -18.98 5.63 11.49
CA TRP A 376 -18.93 6.87 12.28
C TRP A 376 -20.14 7.77 12.02
N LYS A 377 -20.48 7.99 10.75
CA LYS A 377 -21.65 8.81 10.36
C LYS A 377 -22.98 8.15 10.78
N ALA A 378 -23.10 6.84 10.64
CA ALA A 378 -24.25 6.09 11.13
C ALA A 378 -24.39 6.20 12.65
N SER A 379 -23.27 6.17 13.40
CA SER A 379 -23.27 6.36 14.85
C SER A 379 -23.73 7.77 15.26
N GLU A 380 -23.36 8.81 14.49
CA GLU A 380 -23.89 10.17 14.69
C GLU A 380 -25.40 10.23 14.42
N ILE A 381 -25.88 9.59 13.35
CA ILE A 381 -27.31 9.55 13.00
C ILE A 381 -28.12 8.83 14.09
N VAL A 382 -27.72 7.63 14.49
CA VAL A 382 -28.38 6.84 15.56
C VAL A 382 -28.39 7.58 16.91
N ASN A 383 -27.45 8.50 17.13
CA ASN A 383 -27.43 9.34 18.33
C ASN A 383 -28.31 10.61 18.22
N ALA A 384 -28.57 11.08 17.00
CA ALA A 384 -29.31 12.31 16.73
C ALA A 384 -30.82 12.10 16.49
N VAL A 385 -31.25 10.88 16.15
CA VAL A 385 -32.68 10.57 15.96
C VAL A 385 -33.45 10.58 17.30
N PRO A 386 -34.78 10.84 17.27
CA PRO A 386 -35.65 10.72 18.45
C PRO A 386 -35.61 9.34 19.10
N ASP A 387 -35.88 9.26 20.42
CA ASP A 387 -35.83 8.00 21.19
C ASP A 387 -36.86 6.96 20.73
N ASP A 388 -37.99 7.40 20.20
CA ASP A 388 -39.05 6.56 19.64
C ASP A 388 -38.75 6.08 18.22
N SER A 389 -37.68 6.55 17.58
CA SER A 389 -37.29 6.11 16.25
C SER A 389 -36.78 4.65 16.28
N PRO A 390 -37.27 3.76 15.39
CA PRO A 390 -36.73 2.41 15.24
C PRO A 390 -35.22 2.38 14.96
N ILE A 391 -34.69 3.43 14.32
CA ILE A 391 -33.27 3.59 13.98
C ILE A 391 -32.40 3.64 15.26
N ARG A 392 -32.97 4.07 16.40
CA ARG A 392 -32.27 4.12 17.68
C ARG A 392 -31.79 2.73 18.15
N ASN A 393 -32.55 1.69 17.79
CA ASN A 393 -32.29 0.31 18.18
C ASN A 393 -31.43 -0.46 17.17
N VAL A 394 -30.94 0.21 16.12
CA VAL A 394 -30.05 -0.43 15.13
C VAL A 394 -28.70 -0.75 15.75
N ILE A 395 -28.26 -1.99 15.56
CA ILE A 395 -26.96 -2.47 16.02
C ILE A 395 -25.94 -2.25 14.89
N LEU A 396 -25.04 -1.29 15.11
CA LEU A 396 -23.97 -0.96 14.17
C LEU A 396 -22.72 -1.80 14.47
N LEU A 397 -22.28 -2.57 13.48
CA LEU A 397 -21.02 -3.32 13.52
C LEU A 397 -19.92 -2.58 12.76
N LEU A 398 -18.73 -2.51 13.35
CA LEU A 398 -17.54 -2.01 12.69
C LEU A 398 -16.95 -3.13 11.83
N GLY A 399 -16.73 -2.88 10.53
CA GLY A 399 -16.19 -3.88 9.59
C GLY A 399 -14.91 -4.53 10.08
N SER A 400 -14.95 -5.85 10.32
CA SER A 400 -13.84 -6.61 10.90
C SER A 400 -12.69 -6.77 9.90
N PHE A 401 -12.98 -6.98 8.62
CA PHE A 401 -11.96 -7.06 7.57
C PHE A 401 -11.23 -5.74 7.36
N HIS A 402 -11.96 -4.62 7.33
CA HIS A 402 -11.33 -3.30 7.25
C HIS A 402 -10.55 -2.95 8.53
N THR A 403 -11.02 -3.40 9.70
CA THR A 403 -10.26 -3.26 10.96
C THR A 403 -8.94 -4.05 10.89
N PHE A 404 -8.98 -5.29 10.42
CA PHE A 404 -7.79 -6.12 10.19
C PHE A 404 -6.83 -5.51 9.16
N MET A 405 -7.34 -4.99 8.05
CA MET A 405 -6.56 -4.29 7.03
C MET A 405 -5.79 -3.10 7.63
N ASN A 406 -6.48 -2.31 8.46
CA ASN A 406 -5.87 -1.15 9.12
C ASN A 406 -4.91 -1.56 10.25
N LEU A 407 -5.15 -2.68 10.92
CA LEU A 407 -4.23 -3.25 11.90
C LEU A 407 -2.90 -3.61 11.22
N LEU A 408 -2.94 -4.31 10.08
CA LEU A 408 -1.73 -4.61 9.30
C LEU A 408 -1.00 -3.34 8.85
N GLY A 409 -1.74 -2.31 8.42
CA GLY A 409 -1.16 -1.00 8.08
C GLY A 409 -0.54 -0.28 9.29
N ALA A 410 -1.13 -0.41 10.48
CA ALA A 410 -0.58 0.12 11.72
C ALA A 410 0.71 -0.61 12.12
N ILE A 411 0.73 -1.95 12.00
CA ILE A 411 1.94 -2.76 12.21
C ILE A 411 3.05 -2.34 11.24
N GLY A 412 2.72 -2.18 9.96
CA GLY A 412 3.68 -1.69 8.96
C GLY A 412 4.22 -0.29 9.28
N THR A 413 3.36 0.60 9.78
CA THR A 413 3.77 1.95 10.23
C THR A 413 4.71 1.87 11.43
N LEU A 414 4.37 1.08 12.45
CA LEU A 414 5.20 0.92 13.66
C LEU A 414 6.54 0.26 13.35
N MET A 415 6.56 -0.70 12.42
CA MET A 415 7.78 -1.38 11.99
C MET A 415 8.57 -0.61 10.92
N ASP A 416 8.14 0.59 10.52
CA ASP A 416 8.82 1.35 9.48
C ASP A 416 10.24 1.74 9.91
N GLY A 417 11.22 1.42 9.06
CA GLY A 417 12.64 1.59 9.32
C GLY A 417 13.29 0.51 10.20
N SER A 418 12.57 -0.53 10.63
CA SER A 418 13.12 -1.64 11.44
C SER A 418 13.98 -2.65 10.65
N GLY A 419 13.82 -2.73 9.34
CA GLY A 419 14.36 -3.78 8.48
C GLY A 419 13.31 -4.77 7.96
N LEU A 420 12.06 -4.68 8.43
CA LEU A 420 10.98 -5.58 8.02
C LEU A 420 10.69 -5.51 6.51
N LYS A 421 10.74 -4.32 5.91
CA LYS A 421 10.51 -4.11 4.47
C LYS A 421 11.53 -4.93 3.66
N GLU A 422 12.80 -4.77 3.98
CA GLU A 422 13.93 -5.42 3.31
C GLU A 422 13.90 -6.95 3.50
N ILE A 423 13.36 -7.44 4.62
CA ILE A 423 13.12 -8.88 4.83
C ILE A 423 11.99 -9.37 3.93
N MET A 424 10.86 -8.67 3.86
CA MET A 424 9.75 -9.06 2.99
C MET A 424 10.12 -8.98 1.50
N GLU A 425 11.01 -8.08 1.12
CA GLU A 425 11.55 -7.94 -0.25
C GLU A 425 12.39 -9.14 -0.71
N THR A 426 12.76 -10.06 0.19
CA THR A 426 13.43 -11.32 -0.18
C THR A 426 12.52 -12.28 -0.94
N VAL A 427 11.21 -12.20 -0.72
CA VAL A 427 10.20 -13.12 -1.28
C VAL A 427 9.15 -12.41 -2.13
N TYR A 428 8.94 -11.11 -1.92
CA TYR A 428 8.00 -10.29 -2.69
C TYR A 428 8.71 -9.15 -3.43
N GLY A 429 8.16 -8.73 -4.57
CA GLY A 429 8.66 -7.54 -5.26
C GLY A 429 8.42 -6.25 -4.46
N GLU A 430 9.33 -5.28 -4.57
CA GLU A 430 9.33 -4.02 -3.81
C GLU A 430 7.97 -3.29 -3.81
N ASN A 431 7.35 -3.12 -4.98
CA ASN A 431 6.04 -2.48 -5.09
C ASN A 431 4.94 -3.23 -4.33
N ALA A 432 5.01 -4.56 -4.29
CA ALA A 432 4.06 -5.37 -3.53
C ALA A 432 4.26 -5.17 -2.02
N VAL A 433 5.51 -5.10 -1.56
CA VAL A 433 5.84 -4.87 -0.14
C VAL A 433 5.35 -3.51 0.33
N VAL A 434 5.48 -2.45 -0.48
CA VAL A 434 4.92 -1.14 -0.14
C VAL A 434 3.40 -1.22 0.11
N HIS A 435 2.67 -1.94 -0.76
CA HIS A 435 1.24 -2.17 -0.55
C HIS A 435 0.95 -3.06 0.66
N MET A 436 1.80 -4.03 0.98
CA MET A 436 1.67 -4.88 2.17
C MET A 436 1.86 -4.08 3.46
N MET A 437 2.91 -3.25 3.54
CA MET A 437 3.20 -2.39 4.69
C MET A 437 2.09 -1.35 4.94
N SER A 438 1.36 -0.94 3.90
CA SER A 438 0.17 -0.07 4.02
C SER A 438 -1.13 -0.80 4.39
N GLY A 439 -1.10 -2.12 4.56
CA GLY A 439 -2.29 -2.96 4.79
C GLY A 439 -3.14 -3.24 3.53
N LYS A 440 -2.89 -2.58 2.39
CA LYS A 440 -3.70 -2.70 1.17
C LYS A 440 -3.69 -4.07 0.50
N ALA A 441 -2.56 -4.78 0.56
CA ALA A 441 -2.43 -6.12 -0.02
C ALA A 441 -2.68 -7.23 1.02
N VAL A 442 -3.84 -7.18 1.71
CA VAL A 442 -4.15 -7.95 2.94
C VAL A 442 -3.67 -9.41 2.92
N GLN A 443 -4.05 -10.22 1.92
CA GLN A 443 -3.66 -11.63 1.86
C GLN A 443 -2.15 -11.84 1.76
N ARG A 444 -1.46 -11.04 0.94
CA ARG A 444 0.01 -11.09 0.81
C ARG A 444 0.69 -10.58 2.07
N ALA A 445 0.16 -9.49 2.64
CA ALA A 445 0.67 -8.87 3.86
C ALA A 445 0.63 -9.86 5.01
N PHE A 446 -0.53 -10.46 5.27
CA PHE A 446 -0.70 -11.43 6.35
C PHE A 446 0.20 -12.65 6.17
N ARG A 447 0.25 -13.26 4.97
CA ARG A 447 1.21 -14.33 4.67
C ARG A 447 2.65 -13.91 4.95
N GLY A 448 3.09 -12.76 4.42
CA GLY A 448 4.45 -12.26 4.62
C GLY A 448 4.80 -12.06 6.09
N HIS A 449 3.89 -11.49 6.87
CA HIS A 449 4.07 -11.32 8.31
C HIS A 449 4.19 -12.66 9.05
N LEU A 450 3.37 -13.66 8.70
CA LEU A 450 3.41 -14.99 9.31
C LEU A 450 4.71 -15.75 8.98
N LEU A 451 5.23 -15.62 7.75
CA LEU A 451 6.53 -16.22 7.40
C LEU A 451 7.66 -15.63 8.25
N VAL A 452 7.69 -14.30 8.41
CA VAL A 452 8.67 -13.63 9.27
C VAL A 452 8.48 -14.07 10.73
N TYR A 453 7.24 -14.15 11.21
CA TYR A 453 6.92 -14.62 12.56
C TYR A 453 7.52 -16.01 12.82
N GLN A 454 7.32 -16.97 11.91
CA GLN A 454 7.80 -18.34 12.09
C GLN A 454 9.33 -18.41 12.11
N CYS A 455 10.01 -17.65 11.25
CA CYS A 455 11.47 -17.57 11.28
C CYS A 455 12.01 -16.93 12.57
N LEU A 456 11.31 -15.95 13.14
CA LEU A 456 11.67 -15.38 14.46
C LEU A 456 11.48 -16.41 15.57
N THR A 457 10.36 -17.14 15.58
CA THR A 457 10.14 -18.23 16.54
C THR A 457 11.21 -19.31 16.42
N ARG A 458 11.63 -19.66 15.19
CA ARG A 458 12.75 -20.58 14.98
C ARG A 458 14.04 -20.12 15.66
N GLN A 459 14.39 -18.84 15.59
CA GLN A 459 15.56 -18.31 16.29
C GLN A 459 15.40 -18.35 17.81
N ILE A 460 14.21 -18.06 18.34
CA ILE A 460 13.93 -18.14 19.78
C ILE A 460 14.06 -19.59 20.27
N VAL A 461 13.47 -20.55 19.55
CA VAL A 461 13.55 -21.99 19.87
C VAL A 461 15.00 -22.49 19.81
N ALA A 462 15.78 -22.05 18.82
CA ALA A 462 17.20 -22.41 18.74
C ALA A 462 17.96 -21.99 20.01
N LYS A 463 17.72 -20.77 20.49
CA LYS A 463 18.29 -20.29 21.76
C LYS A 463 17.81 -21.06 22.98
N ILE A 464 16.52 -21.44 23.03
CA ILE A 464 16.00 -22.27 24.13
C ILE A 464 16.71 -23.63 24.15
N LEU A 465 16.98 -24.23 23.00
CA LEU A 465 17.67 -25.52 22.91
C LEU A 465 19.16 -25.40 23.25
N GLU A 466 19.80 -24.28 22.91
CA GLU A 466 21.16 -23.97 23.36
C GLU A 466 21.23 -23.85 24.89
N ASP A 467 20.24 -23.19 25.52
CA ASP A 467 20.17 -23.00 26.97
C ASP A 467 19.71 -24.27 27.72
N ASN A 468 18.81 -25.05 27.12
CA ASN A 468 18.19 -26.26 27.69
C ASN A 468 17.98 -27.35 26.62
N PRO A 469 18.97 -28.23 26.41
CA PRO A 469 18.88 -29.32 25.43
C PRO A 469 17.71 -30.30 25.66
N GLY A 470 17.27 -30.47 26.92
CA GLY A 470 16.13 -31.33 27.27
C GLY A 470 14.79 -30.82 26.74
N PHE A 471 14.73 -29.57 26.25
CA PHE A 471 13.55 -29.04 25.56
C PHE A 471 13.23 -29.82 24.26
N GLN A 472 14.20 -30.52 23.68
CA GLN A 472 13.99 -31.32 22.47
C GLN A 472 12.93 -32.42 22.66
N ASP A 473 12.86 -33.04 23.84
CA ASP A 473 11.88 -34.09 24.14
C ASP A 473 10.43 -33.57 24.04
N GLN A 474 10.22 -32.30 24.40
CA GLN A 474 8.92 -31.63 24.30
C GLN A 474 8.55 -31.37 22.84
N VAL A 475 9.52 -30.94 22.02
CA VAL A 475 9.34 -30.69 20.58
C VAL A 475 8.98 -31.99 19.86
N ASP A 476 9.69 -33.08 20.14
CA ASP A 476 9.43 -34.39 19.55
C ASP A 476 8.08 -34.96 20.04
N GLY A 477 7.71 -34.66 21.29
CA GLY A 477 6.38 -34.97 21.84
C GLY A 477 5.26 -34.28 21.06
N LEU A 478 5.40 -32.98 20.80
CA LEU A 478 4.43 -32.20 20.02
C LEU A 478 4.29 -32.74 18.59
N GLU A 479 5.40 -33.09 17.93
CA GLU A 479 5.36 -33.67 16.59
C GLU A 479 4.59 -35.00 16.56
N ARG A 480 4.85 -35.88 17.54
CA ARG A 480 4.11 -37.16 17.65
C ARG A 480 2.62 -36.94 17.83
N LEU A 481 2.22 -36.01 18.71
CA LEU A 481 0.80 -35.71 18.94
C LEU A 481 0.14 -35.10 17.69
N TYR A 482 0.86 -34.24 16.96
CA TYR A 482 0.35 -33.68 15.71
C TYR A 482 0.11 -34.78 14.65
N MET A 483 1.04 -35.73 14.50
CA MET A 483 0.86 -36.87 13.59
C MET A 483 -0.34 -37.75 13.96
N LEU A 484 -0.56 -38.03 15.26
CA LEU A 484 -1.72 -38.79 15.72
C LEU A 484 -3.04 -38.08 15.42
N MET A 485 -3.06 -36.76 15.48
CA MET A 485 -4.25 -35.99 15.14
C MET A 485 -4.50 -35.93 13.62
N GLU A 486 -3.44 -35.95 12.78
CA GLU A 486 -3.61 -36.13 11.32
C GLU A 486 -4.20 -37.50 10.96
N THR A 487 -3.90 -38.56 11.73
CA THR A 487 -4.50 -39.89 11.54
C THR A 487 -5.88 -40.04 12.18
N GLY A 488 -6.33 -39.06 12.97
CA GLY A 488 -7.61 -39.08 13.69
C GLY A 488 -7.59 -39.90 14.99
N GLU A 489 -6.40 -40.22 15.51
CA GLU A 489 -6.18 -40.98 16.75
C GLU A 489 -6.10 -40.07 18.00
N CYS A 490 -6.01 -38.75 17.82
CA CYS A 490 -5.97 -37.74 18.88
C CYS A 490 -6.87 -36.55 18.50
N ASP A 491 -7.70 -36.09 19.43
CA ASP A 491 -8.53 -34.90 19.24
C ASP A 491 -7.78 -33.60 19.61
N LEU A 492 -8.35 -32.45 19.21
CA LEU A 492 -7.74 -31.15 19.47
C LEU A 492 -7.67 -30.82 20.97
N GLU A 493 -8.65 -31.25 21.77
CA GLU A 493 -8.70 -30.93 23.21
C GLU A 493 -7.55 -31.62 23.95
N SER A 494 -7.37 -32.91 23.70
CA SER A 494 -6.28 -33.75 24.22
C SER A 494 -4.90 -33.19 23.85
N LEU A 495 -4.74 -32.67 22.62
CA LEU A 495 -3.52 -32.01 22.18
C LEU A 495 -3.22 -30.75 23.00
N LEU A 496 -4.23 -29.89 23.20
CA LEU A 496 -4.07 -28.60 23.88
C LEU A 496 -3.84 -28.74 25.39
N GLU A 497 -4.35 -29.81 25.99
CA GLU A 497 -4.15 -30.14 27.40
C GLU A 497 -2.84 -30.86 27.69
N SER A 498 -2.14 -31.35 26.65
CA SER A 498 -0.89 -32.07 26.81
C SER A 498 0.19 -31.26 27.55
N ASP A 499 0.94 -31.94 28.41
CA ASP A 499 2.07 -31.36 29.14
C ASP A 499 3.11 -30.73 28.21
N CYS A 500 3.32 -31.33 27.03
CA CYS A 500 4.29 -30.80 26.07
C CYS A 500 3.86 -29.48 25.46
N VAL A 501 2.59 -29.33 25.07
CA VAL A 501 2.09 -28.04 24.53
C VAL A 501 2.17 -26.97 25.61
N CYS A 502 1.74 -27.27 26.84
CA CYS A 502 1.81 -26.34 27.96
C CYS A 502 3.26 -25.92 28.28
N THR A 503 4.19 -26.87 28.29
CA THR A 503 5.62 -26.61 28.56
C THR A 503 6.26 -25.76 27.46
N ILE A 504 6.00 -26.09 26.17
CA ILE A 504 6.51 -25.32 25.04
C ILE A 504 5.98 -23.89 25.09
N HIS A 505 4.68 -23.74 25.29
CA HIS A 505 4.00 -22.46 25.38
C HIS A 505 4.63 -21.55 26.46
N ASN A 506 4.73 -22.06 27.69
CA ASN A 506 5.26 -21.30 28.82
C ASN A 506 6.75 -20.98 28.63
N THR A 507 7.54 -21.93 28.10
CA THR A 507 8.98 -21.71 27.85
C THR A 507 9.21 -20.66 26.77
N LEU A 508 8.41 -20.67 25.69
CA LEU A 508 8.46 -19.65 24.66
C LEU A 508 8.09 -18.26 25.18
N ALA A 509 7.04 -18.17 26.00
CA ALA A 509 6.62 -16.91 26.63
C ALA A 509 7.74 -16.34 27.52
N LEU A 510 8.29 -17.16 28.43
CA LEU A 510 9.40 -16.76 29.30
C LEU A 510 10.64 -16.31 28.51
N LYS A 511 10.98 -17.01 27.43
CA LYS A 511 12.12 -16.63 26.60
C LYS A 511 11.88 -15.34 25.82
N LYS A 512 10.66 -15.10 25.33
CA LYS A 512 10.29 -13.82 24.69
C LYS A 512 10.47 -12.66 25.67
N ASP A 513 10.07 -12.83 26.93
CA ASP A 513 10.23 -11.81 27.98
C ASP A 513 11.70 -11.57 28.38
N ASP A 514 12.51 -12.63 28.43
CA ASP A 514 13.96 -12.54 28.61
C ASP A 514 14.64 -11.76 27.48
N LEU A 515 14.31 -12.08 26.22
CA LEU A 515 14.83 -11.39 25.05
C LEU A 515 14.38 -9.92 25.00
N ALA A 516 13.13 -9.63 25.33
CA ALA A 516 12.61 -8.26 25.38
C ALA A 516 13.36 -7.40 26.42
N ARG A 517 13.84 -7.98 27.51
CA ARG A 517 14.67 -7.29 28.52
C ARG A 517 16.13 -7.14 28.09
N THR A 518 16.61 -7.98 27.19
CA THR A 518 18.02 -8.00 26.76
C THR A 518 18.39 -6.77 25.91
N SER A 519 17.52 -6.32 25.00
CA SER A 519 17.78 -5.12 24.19
C SER A 519 16.55 -4.45 23.64
N LYS A 520 16.63 -3.15 23.33
CA LYS A 520 15.51 -2.38 22.75
C LYS A 520 15.09 -2.92 21.38
N THR A 521 16.05 -3.40 20.58
CA THR A 521 15.74 -4.05 19.30
C THR A 521 14.98 -5.35 19.52
N SER A 522 15.42 -6.21 20.45
CA SER A 522 14.69 -7.44 20.80
C SER A 522 13.27 -7.13 21.28
N LYS A 523 13.09 -6.13 22.15
CA LYS A 523 11.78 -5.68 22.63
C LYS A 523 10.84 -5.29 21.48
N LEU A 524 11.32 -4.53 20.50
CA LEU A 524 10.52 -4.15 19.32
C LEU A 524 10.06 -5.39 18.52
N TRP A 525 10.95 -6.35 18.29
CA TRP A 525 10.64 -7.55 17.50
C TRP A 525 9.77 -8.57 18.25
N VAL A 526 9.86 -8.64 19.58
CA VAL A 526 8.91 -9.37 20.43
C VAL A 526 7.53 -8.69 20.39
N ASN A 527 7.48 -7.36 20.52
CA ASN A 527 6.24 -6.61 20.36
C ASN A 527 5.62 -6.79 18.97
N TYR A 528 6.43 -6.90 17.92
CA TYR A 528 5.96 -7.26 16.58
C TYR A 528 5.28 -8.63 16.54
N GLN A 529 5.87 -9.66 17.18
CA GLN A 529 5.19 -10.96 17.32
C GLN A 529 3.88 -10.84 18.11
N HIS A 530 3.83 -10.02 19.17
CA HIS A 530 2.60 -9.80 19.93
C HIS A 530 1.51 -9.10 19.10
N MET A 531 1.86 -8.06 18.32
CA MET A 531 0.93 -7.41 17.39
C MET A 531 0.37 -8.38 16.33
N LEU A 532 1.19 -9.32 15.85
CA LEU A 532 0.74 -10.38 14.94
C LEU A 532 -0.13 -11.42 15.64
N GLY A 533 0.10 -11.69 16.93
CA GLY A 533 -0.82 -12.47 17.77
C GLY A 533 -2.22 -11.85 17.80
N ILE A 534 -2.32 -10.55 18.03
CA ILE A 534 -3.59 -9.79 17.98
C ILE A 534 -4.23 -9.90 16.59
N ALA A 535 -3.43 -9.76 15.53
CA ALA A 535 -3.91 -9.89 14.16
C ALA A 535 -4.47 -11.29 13.84
N ARG A 536 -3.79 -12.35 14.31
CA ARG A 536 -4.29 -13.74 14.21
C ARG A 536 -5.56 -13.93 15.02
N ALA A 537 -5.64 -13.40 16.25
CA ALA A 537 -6.81 -13.53 17.10
C ALA A 537 -8.05 -12.88 16.47
N LEU A 538 -7.92 -11.71 15.83
CA LEU A 538 -9.01 -11.07 15.10
C LEU A 538 -9.50 -11.92 13.93
N VAL A 539 -8.59 -12.52 13.15
CA VAL A 539 -8.96 -13.44 12.06
C VAL A 539 -9.59 -14.72 12.61
N ALA A 540 -9.02 -15.29 13.67
CA ALA A 540 -9.51 -16.51 14.29
C ALA A 540 -10.91 -16.30 14.88
N ALA A 541 -11.17 -15.16 15.53
CA ALA A 541 -12.48 -14.79 16.05
C ALA A 541 -13.55 -14.82 14.95
N ASP A 542 -13.27 -14.19 13.80
CA ASP A 542 -14.19 -14.21 12.65
C ASP A 542 -14.36 -15.61 12.06
N ARG A 543 -13.26 -16.36 11.94
CA ARG A 543 -13.26 -17.71 11.34
C ARG A 543 -14.06 -18.70 12.17
N MET A 544 -13.87 -18.67 13.48
CA MET A 544 -14.55 -19.51 14.46
C MET A 544 -15.95 -18.96 14.79
N GLY A 545 -16.18 -17.67 14.59
CA GLY A 545 -17.36 -16.96 15.08
C GLY A 545 -17.39 -16.87 16.60
N SER A 546 -16.25 -16.62 17.24
CA SER A 546 -16.14 -16.42 18.69
C SER A 546 -16.31 -14.95 19.04
N TRP A 547 -17.44 -14.60 19.66
CA TRP A 547 -17.77 -13.20 19.96
C TRP A 547 -16.88 -12.59 21.03
N GLU A 548 -16.58 -13.34 22.09
CA GLU A 548 -15.71 -12.86 23.16
C GLU A 548 -14.29 -12.62 22.66
N MET A 549 -13.77 -13.52 21.82
CA MET A 549 -12.47 -13.36 21.18
C MET A 549 -12.46 -12.16 20.22
N HIS A 550 -13.55 -11.90 19.51
CA HIS A 550 -13.69 -10.72 18.65
C HIS A 550 -13.57 -9.42 19.45
N LEU A 551 -14.37 -9.28 20.51
CA LEU A 551 -14.31 -8.09 21.38
C LEU A 551 -12.94 -7.94 22.04
N GLY A 552 -12.37 -9.05 22.51
CA GLY A 552 -11.02 -9.07 23.07
C GLY A 552 -9.95 -8.61 22.07
N ALA A 553 -9.99 -9.11 20.83
CA ALA A 553 -9.01 -8.78 19.80
C ALA A 553 -9.15 -7.31 19.35
N VAL A 554 -10.39 -6.82 19.19
CA VAL A 554 -10.65 -5.40 18.88
C VAL A 554 -10.21 -4.49 20.03
N SER A 555 -10.38 -4.91 21.29
CA SER A 555 -9.87 -4.18 22.46
C SER A 555 -8.34 -4.09 22.44
N ALA A 556 -7.64 -5.19 22.14
CA ALA A 556 -6.19 -5.21 22.01
C ALA A 556 -5.70 -4.34 20.83
N CYS A 557 -6.46 -4.24 19.74
CA CYS A 557 -6.15 -3.35 18.61
C CYS A 557 -6.12 -1.87 19.00
N LEU A 558 -6.86 -1.44 20.05
CA LEU A 558 -6.88 -0.04 20.49
C LEU A 558 -5.47 0.48 20.81
N LEU A 559 -4.66 -0.33 21.49
CA LEU A 559 -3.29 0.03 21.88
C LEU A 559 -2.41 0.26 20.64
N ILE A 560 -2.56 -0.60 19.63
CA ILE A 560 -1.81 -0.51 18.37
C ILE A 560 -2.27 0.71 17.55
N PHE A 561 -3.59 0.94 17.43
CA PHE A 561 -4.11 2.10 16.71
C PHE A 561 -3.73 3.42 17.38
N ALA A 562 -3.73 3.47 18.72
CA ALA A 562 -3.25 4.60 19.49
C ALA A 562 -1.76 4.86 19.23
N ALA A 563 -0.93 3.84 19.38
CA ALA A 563 0.52 3.94 19.18
C ALA A 563 0.90 4.34 17.75
N ALA A 564 0.25 3.75 16.74
CA ALA A 564 0.51 4.05 15.33
C ALA A 564 -0.02 5.44 14.89
N GLY A 565 -0.89 6.07 15.70
CA GLY A 565 -1.54 7.33 15.35
C GLY A 565 -2.63 7.16 14.29
N HIS A 566 -3.50 6.15 14.46
CA HIS A 566 -4.68 5.86 13.64
C HIS A 566 -5.97 6.33 14.36
N PRO A 567 -6.23 7.65 14.48
CA PRO A 567 -7.24 8.19 15.39
C PRO A 567 -8.68 7.84 15.00
N ASN A 568 -8.97 7.67 13.71
CA ASN A 568 -10.31 7.37 13.24
C ASN A 568 -10.73 5.94 13.66
N TYR A 569 -9.87 4.96 13.41
CA TYR A 569 -10.10 3.59 13.87
C TYR A 569 -10.06 3.48 15.39
N LEU A 570 -9.15 4.18 16.06
CA LEU A 570 -9.11 4.22 17.52
C LEU A 570 -10.46 4.69 18.12
N LYS A 571 -11.00 5.82 17.65
CA LYS A 571 -12.28 6.36 18.12
C LYS A 571 -13.45 5.43 17.80
N SER A 572 -13.54 4.96 16.56
CA SER A 572 -14.62 4.07 16.11
C SER A 572 -14.60 2.73 16.85
N ALA A 573 -13.43 2.10 17.02
CA ALA A 573 -13.30 0.85 17.76
C ALA A 573 -13.63 1.04 19.25
N ARG A 574 -13.23 2.17 19.86
CA ARG A 574 -13.56 2.48 21.25
C ARG A 574 -15.08 2.62 21.46
N LEU A 575 -15.75 3.38 20.59
CA LEU A 575 -17.20 3.51 20.61
C LEU A 575 -17.92 2.18 20.33
N TYR A 576 -17.42 1.42 19.35
CA TYR A 576 -17.93 0.10 19.01
C TYR A 576 -17.89 -0.84 20.20
N LEU A 577 -16.74 -0.99 20.87
CA LEU A 577 -16.60 -1.86 22.05
C LEU A 577 -17.56 -1.48 23.17
N GLN A 578 -17.68 -0.19 23.49
CA GLN A 578 -18.62 0.30 24.51
C GLN A 578 -20.06 -0.12 24.19
N LYS A 579 -20.51 0.07 22.94
CA LYS A 579 -21.85 -0.37 22.51
C LYS A 579 -22.00 -1.89 22.52
N MET A 580 -20.97 -2.63 22.10
CA MET A 580 -21.03 -4.09 22.04
C MET A 580 -21.03 -4.74 23.43
N HIS A 581 -20.38 -4.14 24.43
CA HIS A 581 -20.45 -4.60 25.82
C HIS A 581 -21.84 -4.34 26.43
N ALA A 582 -22.47 -3.21 26.09
CA ALA A 582 -23.82 -2.88 26.53
C ALA A 582 -24.92 -3.79 25.92
N LEU A 583 -24.65 -4.50 24.82
CA LEU A 583 -25.62 -5.39 24.17
C LEU A 583 -26.24 -6.43 25.11
N LYS A 584 -25.51 -6.89 26.13
CA LYS A 584 -26.03 -7.86 27.11
C LYS A 584 -27.26 -7.31 27.84
N GLU A 585 -27.31 -6.00 28.06
CA GLU A 585 -28.39 -5.28 28.74
C GLU A 585 -29.37 -4.69 27.71
N ASP A 586 -28.85 -4.04 26.66
CA ASP A 586 -29.65 -3.33 25.67
C ASP A 586 -30.43 -4.28 24.74
N ASN A 587 -29.84 -5.40 24.34
CA ASN A 587 -30.40 -6.37 23.37
C ASN A 587 -29.94 -7.81 23.68
N PRO A 588 -30.45 -8.45 24.74
CA PRO A 588 -29.97 -9.75 25.22
C PRO A 588 -30.12 -10.88 24.19
N GLU A 589 -31.15 -10.85 23.36
CA GLU A 589 -31.36 -11.83 22.29
C GLU A 589 -30.23 -11.78 21.25
N VAL A 590 -29.84 -10.58 20.81
CA VAL A 590 -28.74 -10.41 19.86
C VAL A 590 -27.42 -10.79 20.50
N HIS A 591 -27.21 -10.45 21.77
CA HIS A 591 -26.03 -10.86 22.51
C HIS A 591 -25.90 -12.40 22.55
N GLN A 592 -26.99 -13.11 22.84
CA GLN A 592 -27.01 -14.58 22.83
C GLN A 592 -26.75 -15.15 21.43
N LYS A 593 -27.36 -14.58 20.38
CA LYS A 593 -27.08 -14.96 18.99
C LYS A 593 -25.60 -14.73 18.62
N PHE A 594 -25.01 -13.62 19.05
CA PHE A 594 -23.60 -13.35 18.81
C PHE A 594 -22.67 -14.31 19.56
N GLN A 595 -22.98 -14.64 20.81
CA GLN A 595 -22.32 -15.69 21.60
C GLN A 595 -22.36 -17.06 20.89
N SER A 596 -23.49 -17.42 20.27
CA SER A 596 -23.62 -18.59 19.41
C SER A 596 -23.02 -18.42 18.00
N GLY A 597 -22.37 -17.29 17.75
CA GLY A 597 -21.58 -17.03 16.56
C GLY A 597 -22.35 -16.53 15.34
N PHE A 598 -23.58 -16.05 15.50
CA PHE A 598 -24.36 -15.47 14.41
C PHE A 598 -23.90 -14.06 13.97
N HIS A 599 -22.74 -13.58 14.44
CA HIS A 599 -22.15 -12.28 14.04
C HIS A 599 -21.25 -12.37 12.80
N VAL A 600 -21.02 -13.58 12.25
CA VAL A 600 -20.22 -13.80 11.04
C VAL A 600 -21.01 -14.60 9.99
N ILE A 601 -20.60 -14.52 8.73
CA ILE A 601 -21.26 -15.19 7.60
C ILE A 601 -20.43 -16.39 7.13
N ARG A 602 -21.08 -17.51 6.86
CA ARG A 602 -20.44 -18.74 6.35
C ARG A 602 -20.95 -19.14 4.98
N ARG A 603 -20.05 -19.46 4.06
CA ARG A 603 -20.43 -20.01 2.74
C ARG A 603 -20.35 -21.53 2.67
N ARG A 604 -19.77 -22.17 3.68
CA ARG A 604 -19.59 -23.62 3.84
C ARG A 604 -19.95 -23.99 5.28
N SER A 605 -20.36 -25.23 5.51
CA SER A 605 -20.73 -25.77 6.83
C SER A 605 -19.54 -26.09 7.74
N GLN A 606 -18.32 -25.65 7.39
CA GLN A 606 -17.10 -25.92 8.16
C GLN A 606 -16.92 -24.87 9.28
N TYR A 607 -16.42 -25.29 10.44
CA TYR A 607 -16.24 -24.42 11.61
C TYR A 607 -15.40 -23.17 11.30
N TRP A 608 -14.18 -23.36 10.77
CA TRP A 608 -13.22 -22.30 10.39
C TRP A 608 -13.59 -21.52 9.11
N ALA A 609 -14.87 -21.51 8.70
CA ALA A 609 -15.33 -20.87 7.47
C ALA A 609 -16.01 -19.51 7.67
N GLY A 610 -16.08 -19.00 8.91
CA GLY A 610 -16.66 -17.69 9.21
C GLY A 610 -15.91 -16.55 8.52
N LEU A 611 -16.66 -15.53 8.12
CA LEU A 611 -16.16 -14.31 7.47
C LEU A 611 -16.95 -13.11 7.99
N GLY A 612 -16.25 -12.00 8.28
CA GLY A 612 -16.89 -10.70 8.50
C GLY A 612 -17.77 -10.29 7.32
N SER A 613 -18.91 -9.64 7.60
CA SER A 613 -19.88 -9.29 6.56
C SER A 613 -19.38 -8.23 5.58
N ASP A 614 -18.46 -7.36 6.00
CA ASP A 614 -17.77 -6.39 5.14
C ASP A 614 -16.84 -7.09 4.11
N LEU A 615 -16.22 -8.22 4.48
CA LEU A 615 -15.50 -9.06 3.51
C LEU A 615 -16.45 -9.79 2.56
N VAL A 616 -17.64 -10.17 3.03
CA VAL A 616 -18.62 -10.86 2.18
C VAL A 616 -19.20 -9.93 1.13
N ILE A 617 -19.54 -8.68 1.46
CA ILE A 617 -20.03 -7.71 0.46
C ILE A 617 -18.97 -7.43 -0.61
N GLU A 618 -17.68 -7.29 -0.24
CA GLU A 618 -16.60 -7.11 -1.21
C GLU A 618 -16.46 -8.32 -2.15
N GLN A 619 -16.54 -9.54 -1.59
CA GLN A 619 -16.36 -10.77 -2.38
C GLN A 619 -17.59 -11.20 -3.18
N THR A 620 -18.78 -10.70 -2.84
CA THR A 620 -20.05 -11.04 -3.50
C THR A 620 -20.51 -9.89 -4.37
N LEU A 621 -21.12 -8.85 -3.81
CA LEU A 621 -21.68 -7.72 -4.55
C LEU A 621 -20.60 -6.97 -5.36
N MET A 622 -19.56 -6.47 -4.69
CA MET A 622 -18.55 -5.62 -5.34
C MET A 622 -17.75 -6.36 -6.40
N ARG A 623 -17.36 -7.60 -6.11
CA ARG A 623 -16.70 -8.47 -7.10
C ARG A 623 -17.62 -8.77 -8.28
N SER A 624 -18.88 -9.12 -8.04
CA SER A 624 -19.84 -9.49 -9.10
C SER A 624 -20.07 -8.32 -10.05
N LEU A 625 -20.19 -7.09 -9.53
CA LEU A 625 -20.27 -5.87 -10.32
C LEU A 625 -19.10 -5.70 -11.30
N LYS A 626 -17.88 -6.05 -10.87
CA LYS A 626 -16.61 -5.88 -11.61
C LYS A 626 -16.32 -7.04 -12.59
N THR A 627 -17.08 -8.13 -12.57
CA THR A 627 -16.91 -9.26 -13.50
C THR A 627 -17.38 -8.94 -14.92
N GLN A 628 -17.10 -9.82 -15.89
CA GLN A 628 -17.61 -9.64 -17.26
C GLN A 628 -19.14 -9.67 -17.34
N GLY A 629 -19.80 -10.51 -16.54
CA GLY A 629 -21.26 -10.54 -16.37
C GLY A 629 -21.79 -9.52 -15.35
N GLY A 630 -20.93 -8.63 -14.85
CA GLY A 630 -21.30 -7.54 -13.97
C GLY A 630 -21.77 -6.30 -14.74
N LEU A 631 -22.31 -5.34 -13.99
CA LEU A 631 -22.82 -4.09 -14.56
C LEU A 631 -21.72 -3.17 -15.12
N THR A 632 -20.46 -3.39 -14.75
CA THR A 632 -19.36 -2.48 -15.12
C THR A 632 -18.78 -2.69 -16.53
N ARG A 633 -19.12 -3.81 -17.21
CA ARG A 633 -18.47 -4.19 -18.48
C ARG A 633 -19.41 -4.55 -19.64
N GLY A 634 -20.71 -4.78 -19.40
CA GLY A 634 -21.60 -5.38 -20.40
C GLY A 634 -22.96 -4.71 -20.64
N SER A 635 -23.42 -3.77 -19.80
CA SER A 635 -24.75 -3.17 -19.92
C SER A 635 -24.77 -1.72 -19.39
N GLY A 636 -25.79 -0.95 -19.78
CA GLY A 636 -26.04 0.36 -19.16
C GLY A 636 -26.33 0.25 -17.64
N MET A 637 -26.13 1.35 -16.92
CA MET A 637 -26.32 1.47 -15.47
C MET A 637 -27.60 2.25 -15.12
N SER A 638 -28.67 2.13 -15.92
CA SER A 638 -29.95 2.75 -15.55
C SER A 638 -30.50 2.15 -14.26
N GLU A 639 -31.34 2.89 -13.54
CA GLU A 639 -31.98 2.43 -12.31
C GLU A 639 -32.68 1.06 -12.52
N HIS A 640 -33.45 0.92 -13.59
CA HIS A 640 -34.08 -0.36 -13.96
C HIS A 640 -33.07 -1.49 -14.11
N GLN A 641 -31.97 -1.28 -14.83
CA GLN A 641 -30.94 -2.31 -15.05
C GLN A 641 -30.23 -2.70 -13.76
N ARG A 642 -29.93 -1.74 -12.87
CA ARG A 642 -29.31 -2.00 -11.57
C ARG A 642 -30.24 -2.79 -10.67
N THR A 643 -31.50 -2.40 -10.60
CA THR A 643 -32.53 -3.07 -9.80
C THR A 643 -32.74 -4.51 -10.27
N VAL A 644 -32.98 -4.72 -11.56
CA VAL A 644 -33.16 -6.08 -12.11
C VAL A 644 -31.93 -6.93 -11.84
N TRP A 645 -30.72 -6.40 -12.08
CA TRP A 645 -29.48 -7.12 -11.82
C TRP A 645 -29.33 -7.50 -10.34
N ALA A 646 -29.49 -6.55 -9.42
CA ALA A 646 -29.32 -6.80 -8.00
C ALA A 646 -30.31 -7.86 -7.52
N MET A 647 -31.59 -7.66 -7.82
CA MET A 647 -32.68 -8.51 -7.33
C MET A 647 -32.70 -9.89 -7.98
N SER A 648 -32.35 -10.03 -9.26
CA SER A 648 -32.34 -11.33 -9.95
C SER A 648 -31.03 -12.11 -9.76
N SER A 649 -29.96 -11.50 -9.25
CA SER A 649 -28.61 -12.11 -9.21
C SER A 649 -28.56 -13.40 -8.38
N THR A 650 -29.27 -13.46 -7.27
CA THR A 650 -29.35 -14.65 -6.40
C THR A 650 -29.95 -15.84 -7.15
N VAL A 651 -31.03 -15.60 -7.88
CA VAL A 651 -31.73 -16.58 -8.72
C VAL A 651 -30.83 -17.01 -9.87
N SER A 652 -30.29 -16.07 -10.67
CA SER A 652 -29.42 -16.40 -11.80
C SER A 652 -28.15 -17.15 -11.35
N SER A 653 -27.60 -16.83 -10.17
CA SER A 653 -26.48 -17.57 -9.58
C SER A 653 -26.86 -19.01 -9.22
N ALA A 654 -28.08 -19.26 -8.73
CA ALA A 654 -28.54 -20.63 -8.45
C ALA A 654 -28.65 -21.47 -9.73
N TYR A 655 -29.15 -20.88 -10.83
CA TYR A 655 -29.18 -21.54 -12.15
C TYR A 655 -27.76 -21.81 -12.67
N ASN A 656 -26.84 -20.86 -12.51
CA ASN A 656 -25.43 -21.07 -12.88
C ASN A 656 -24.81 -22.25 -12.11
N LEU A 657 -25.06 -22.35 -10.80
CA LEU A 657 -24.57 -23.48 -9.98
C LEU A 657 -25.18 -24.82 -10.43
N ALA A 658 -26.50 -24.87 -10.64
CA ALA A 658 -27.17 -26.08 -11.13
C ALA A 658 -26.61 -26.55 -12.49
N MET A 659 -26.31 -25.62 -13.40
CA MET A 659 -25.69 -25.92 -14.69
C MET A 659 -24.22 -26.40 -14.56
N GLN A 660 -23.47 -25.89 -13.59
CA GLN A 660 -22.11 -26.39 -13.29
C GLN A 660 -22.15 -27.82 -12.75
N GLU A 661 -23.08 -28.12 -11.83
CA GLU A 661 -23.30 -29.46 -11.29
C GLU A 661 -23.69 -30.45 -12.39
N LEU A 662 -24.64 -30.07 -13.26
CA LEU A 662 -25.05 -30.87 -14.42
C LEU A 662 -23.86 -31.23 -15.32
N THR A 663 -22.97 -30.25 -15.58
CA THR A 663 -21.83 -30.43 -16.47
C THR A 663 -20.61 -31.05 -15.79
N THR A 664 -20.63 -31.23 -14.46
CA THR A 664 -19.47 -31.62 -13.63
C THR A 664 -18.23 -30.74 -13.85
N ARG A 665 -18.44 -29.50 -14.31
CA ARG A 665 -17.41 -28.50 -14.56
C ARG A 665 -17.57 -27.41 -13.50
N ASN A 666 -17.23 -27.77 -12.27
CA ASN A 666 -17.27 -26.84 -11.15
C ASN A 666 -16.13 -25.83 -11.30
N TYR A 667 -16.46 -24.55 -11.46
CA TYR A 667 -15.49 -23.45 -11.43
C TYR A 667 -15.17 -23.01 -10.00
N THR A 668 -15.90 -23.55 -9.01
CA THR A 668 -15.56 -23.38 -7.60
C THR A 668 -14.23 -24.09 -7.32
N THR A 669 -13.30 -23.38 -6.70
CA THR A 669 -12.07 -23.94 -6.12
C THR A 669 -12.40 -25.21 -5.34
N ALA A 670 -11.57 -26.25 -5.48
CA ALA A 670 -11.69 -27.55 -4.82
C ALA A 670 -12.22 -27.46 -3.37
N GLU A 671 -12.87 -28.52 -2.88
CA GLU A 671 -13.26 -28.58 -1.47
C GLU A 671 -12.07 -28.38 -0.54
N GLN A 672 -10.89 -28.82 -0.98
CA GLN A 672 -9.61 -28.57 -0.31
C GLN A 672 -9.30 -27.06 -0.20
N HIS A 673 -9.01 -26.61 1.02
CA HIS A 673 -8.57 -25.26 1.29
C HIS A 673 -7.32 -24.91 0.47
N LYS A 674 -7.27 -23.73 -0.17
CA LYS A 674 -6.18 -23.35 -1.09
C LYS A 674 -4.78 -23.49 -0.48
N GLU A 675 -4.67 -23.16 0.81
CA GLU A 675 -3.43 -23.25 1.60
C GLU A 675 -3.00 -24.69 1.94
N LEU A 676 -3.88 -25.67 1.73
CA LEU A 676 -3.54 -27.10 1.83
C LEU A 676 -3.02 -27.67 0.51
N SER A 677 -3.01 -26.89 -0.59
CA SER A 677 -2.51 -27.40 -1.86
C SER A 677 -1.01 -27.63 -1.80
N THR A 678 -0.54 -28.76 -2.37
CA THR A 678 0.90 -29.11 -2.39
C THR A 678 1.77 -27.99 -2.97
N SER A 679 1.28 -27.30 -4.00
CA SER A 679 1.99 -26.18 -4.61
C SER A 679 2.12 -24.95 -3.69
N GLN A 680 1.14 -24.68 -2.83
CA GLN A 680 1.22 -23.60 -1.84
C GLN A 680 2.17 -23.98 -0.70
N VAL A 681 2.08 -25.22 -0.19
CA VAL A 681 2.94 -25.74 0.89
C VAL A 681 4.42 -25.69 0.47
N SER A 682 4.78 -26.25 -0.69
CA SER A 682 6.18 -26.24 -1.15
C SER A 682 6.70 -24.82 -1.42
N ARG A 683 5.84 -23.88 -1.82
CA ARG A 683 6.23 -22.49 -2.02
C ARG A 683 6.48 -21.78 -0.68
N ASP A 684 5.64 -22.01 0.32
CA ASP A 684 5.80 -21.42 1.65
C ASP A 684 7.09 -21.93 2.31
N GLU A 685 7.38 -23.22 2.20
CA GLU A 685 8.64 -23.81 2.67
C GLU A 685 9.88 -23.19 2.01
N ALA A 686 9.85 -23.04 0.68
CA ALA A 686 10.95 -22.40 -0.06
C ALA A 686 11.14 -20.92 0.33
N ASP A 687 10.05 -20.19 0.59
CA ASP A 687 10.10 -18.78 0.99
C ASP A 687 10.53 -18.60 2.46
N LEU A 688 10.14 -19.52 3.36
CA LEU A 688 10.66 -19.60 4.73
C LEU A 688 12.18 -19.77 4.74
N GLY A 689 12.71 -20.63 3.86
CA GLY A 689 14.16 -20.83 3.72
C GLY A 689 14.91 -19.55 3.38
N LYS A 690 14.38 -18.75 2.44
CA LYS A 690 14.99 -17.46 2.04
C LYS A 690 14.97 -16.42 3.16
N ILE A 691 13.84 -16.33 3.88
CA ILE A 691 13.70 -15.38 5.00
C ILE A 691 14.60 -15.82 6.17
N ALA A 692 14.67 -17.12 6.47
CA ALA A 692 15.55 -17.66 7.50
C ALA A 692 17.02 -17.34 7.20
N GLU A 693 17.50 -17.62 5.98
CA GLU A 693 18.88 -17.31 5.57
C GLU A 693 19.21 -15.82 5.76
N LYS A 694 18.23 -14.94 5.53
CA LYS A 694 18.38 -13.50 5.75
C LYS A 694 18.44 -13.17 7.25
N LEU A 695 17.51 -13.68 8.05
CA LEU A 695 17.44 -13.41 9.48
C LEU A 695 18.60 -14.02 10.26
N ASP A 696 19.16 -15.15 9.82
CA ASP A 696 20.32 -15.78 10.46
C ASP A 696 21.57 -14.90 10.33
N LYS A 697 21.68 -14.12 9.25
CA LYS A 697 22.73 -13.10 9.08
C LYS A 697 22.47 -11.81 9.87
N PHE A 698 21.21 -11.53 10.20
CA PHE A 698 20.76 -10.24 10.74
C PHE A 698 19.74 -10.42 11.88
N THR A 699 20.13 -11.14 12.94
CA THR A 699 19.21 -11.44 14.03
C THR A 699 18.81 -10.18 14.83
N PRO A 700 17.52 -10.02 15.18
CA PRO A 700 17.08 -8.98 16.10
C PRO A 700 17.45 -9.28 17.56
N PHE A 701 17.74 -10.54 17.89
CA PHE A 701 17.91 -11.03 19.26
C PHE A 701 19.36 -10.95 19.74
N SER A 702 20.03 -9.82 19.52
CA SER A 702 21.41 -9.58 20.00
C SER A 702 21.43 -8.90 21.36
N ALA A 703 22.49 -9.12 22.14
CA ALA A 703 22.76 -8.43 23.41
C ALA A 703 23.07 -6.92 23.29
N ASP A 704 23.17 -6.38 22.08
CA ASP A 704 23.35 -4.94 21.86
C ASP A 704 22.08 -4.17 22.24
N GLU A 705 22.18 -3.35 23.29
CA GLU A 705 21.11 -2.55 23.89
C GLU A 705 20.49 -1.51 22.94
N SER A 706 21.17 -1.17 21.84
CA SER A 706 20.69 -0.16 20.91
C SER A 706 19.40 -0.58 20.20
N LEU A 707 18.54 0.40 19.92
CA LEU A 707 17.43 0.22 18.99
C LEU A 707 17.96 0.46 17.59
N ARG A 708 17.90 -0.53 16.70
CA ARG A 708 18.48 -0.43 15.35
C ARG A 708 17.64 -1.11 14.28
N ASN A 709 17.86 -0.68 13.04
CA ASN A 709 17.46 -1.43 11.86
C ASN A 709 18.34 -2.66 11.74
N ILE A 710 17.75 -3.86 11.72
CA ILE A 710 18.52 -5.11 11.80
C ILE A 710 19.30 -5.44 10.53
N ILE A 711 18.86 -4.93 9.37
CA ILE A 711 19.50 -5.19 8.07
C ILE A 711 20.65 -4.20 7.80
N THR A 712 20.43 -2.92 8.07
CA THR A 712 21.40 -1.84 7.79
C THR A 712 22.31 -1.53 8.99
N GLY A 713 21.92 -1.96 10.20
CA GLY A 713 22.61 -1.63 11.44
C GLY A 713 22.50 -0.17 11.85
N ILE A 714 21.62 0.63 11.23
CA ILE A 714 21.41 2.04 11.59
C ILE A 714 20.70 2.12 12.95
N ASN A 715 21.23 2.91 13.88
CA ASN A 715 20.68 3.04 15.23
C ASN A 715 19.63 4.15 15.19
N ALA A 716 18.59 3.97 15.98
CA ALA A 716 17.56 4.96 16.17
C ALA A 716 18.12 6.18 16.90
N ASN A 717 17.52 7.34 16.64
CA ASN A 717 17.80 8.56 17.39
C ASN A 717 17.26 8.44 18.82
N GLU A 718 17.75 9.27 19.74
CA GLU A 718 17.35 9.26 21.16
C GLU A 718 15.85 9.48 21.38
N ASP A 719 15.16 10.12 20.44
CA ASP A 719 13.72 10.41 20.54
C ASP A 719 12.80 9.31 20.03
N VAL A 720 13.35 8.23 19.47
CA VAL A 720 12.58 7.07 18.99
C VAL A 720 12.19 6.21 20.19
N ASN A 721 10.90 5.91 20.31
CA ASN A 721 10.33 5.18 21.44
C ASN A 721 9.43 4.00 21.02
N VAL A 722 9.64 3.48 19.81
CA VAL A 722 8.80 2.41 19.25
C VAL A 722 8.96 1.05 19.92
N GLN A 723 9.90 0.87 20.83
CA GLN A 723 9.95 -0.32 21.68
C GLN A 723 8.88 -0.32 22.77
N ASP A 724 8.27 0.83 23.09
CA ASP A 724 7.30 1.00 24.19
C ASP A 724 5.85 1.17 23.66
N ILE A 725 5.52 0.42 22.58
CA ILE A 725 4.25 0.54 21.82
C ILE A 725 3.03 0.40 22.72
N PHE A 726 2.99 -0.65 23.53
CA PHE A 726 1.80 -1.02 24.30
C PHE A 726 1.60 -0.10 25.51
N GLU A 727 2.70 0.33 26.13
CA GLU A 727 2.71 1.29 27.22
C GLU A 727 2.18 2.65 26.75
N ILE A 728 2.73 3.18 25.66
CA ILE A 728 2.27 4.45 25.07
C ILE A 728 0.83 4.34 24.58
N GLY A 729 0.49 3.22 23.92
CA GLY A 729 -0.87 2.93 23.49
C GLY A 729 -1.85 2.97 24.66
N LYS A 730 -1.53 2.32 25.78
CA LYS A 730 -2.37 2.26 26.98
C LYS A 730 -2.60 3.65 27.57
N ASP A 731 -1.55 4.45 27.71
CA ASP A 731 -1.64 5.82 28.21
C ASP A 731 -2.55 6.70 27.34
N VAL A 732 -2.48 6.54 26.02
CA VAL A 732 -3.31 7.29 25.08
C VAL A 732 -4.78 6.89 25.20
N VAL A 733 -5.09 5.59 25.28
CA VAL A 733 -6.48 5.14 25.39
C VAL A 733 -7.08 5.52 26.75
N GLN A 734 -6.32 5.43 27.84
CA GLN A 734 -6.77 5.88 29.16
C GLN A 734 -7.10 7.37 29.20
N LYS A 735 -6.33 8.22 28.51
CA LYS A 735 -6.61 9.67 28.38
C LYS A 735 -7.90 9.97 27.60
N MET A 736 -8.48 8.99 26.91
CA MET A 736 -9.77 9.16 26.23
C MET A 736 -10.95 9.01 27.18
N ASP A 737 -10.79 8.36 28.33
CA ASP A 737 -11.88 8.09 29.26
C ASP A 737 -12.47 9.42 29.79
N GLY A 738 -13.81 9.52 29.80
CA GLY A 738 -14.55 10.74 30.16
C GLY A 738 -14.50 11.86 29.11
N GLN A 739 -13.81 11.69 27.97
CA GLN A 739 -13.85 12.66 26.88
C GLN A 739 -15.11 12.44 26.01
N SER A 740 -15.69 13.54 25.51
CA SER A 740 -16.85 13.47 24.60
C SER A 740 -16.47 12.83 23.26
N VAL A 741 -17.23 11.81 22.86
CA VAL A 741 -16.94 10.94 21.70
C VAL A 741 -16.85 11.72 20.40
N PHE A 742 -17.84 12.57 20.11
CA PHE A 742 -17.95 13.27 18.83
C PHE A 742 -17.12 14.56 18.76
N SER A 743 -16.65 15.10 19.90
CA SER A 743 -15.77 16.27 19.93
C SER A 743 -14.30 15.94 20.21
N TYR A 744 -13.98 14.70 20.58
CA TYR A 744 -12.60 14.29 20.86
C TYR A 744 -11.71 14.38 19.61
N SER A 745 -10.61 15.12 19.74
CA SER A 745 -9.57 15.27 18.72
C SER A 745 -8.25 14.74 19.24
N HIS A 746 -7.74 13.69 18.59
CA HIS A 746 -6.48 13.06 18.95
C HIS A 746 -5.28 13.93 18.54
N LYS A 747 -4.36 14.19 19.49
CA LYS A 747 -3.13 14.95 19.23
C LYS A 747 -2.07 14.07 18.56
N ARG A 748 -1.57 14.49 17.39
CA ARG A 748 -0.52 13.75 16.64
C ARG A 748 0.80 13.56 17.39
N SER A 749 1.08 14.35 18.44
CA SER A 749 2.28 14.21 19.26
C SER A 749 2.24 12.99 20.18
N LEU A 750 1.06 12.42 20.42
CA LEU A 750 0.88 11.26 21.31
C LEU A 750 1.24 9.92 20.65
N LYS A 751 1.44 9.91 19.32
CA LYS A 751 1.84 8.69 18.61
C LYS A 751 3.31 8.36 18.89
N VAL A 752 3.62 7.08 18.71
CA VAL A 752 4.97 6.57 18.80
C VAL A 752 5.85 7.12 17.68
N LYS A 753 7.12 7.41 18.01
CA LYS A 753 8.16 7.79 17.04
C LYS A 753 8.88 6.53 16.57
N THR A 754 8.81 6.26 15.28
CA THR A 754 9.35 5.05 14.62
C THR A 754 10.81 5.25 14.18
N LEU A 755 11.52 4.18 13.81
CA LEU A 755 12.89 4.30 13.29
C LEU A 755 12.95 5.12 12.00
N ALA A 756 11.93 5.04 11.14
CA ALA A 756 11.82 5.86 9.93
C ALA A 756 11.55 7.36 10.22
N SER A 757 11.05 7.69 11.42
CA SER A 757 10.80 9.09 11.82
C SER A 757 12.09 9.92 11.87
N SER A 758 13.25 9.27 11.95
CA SER A 758 14.59 9.88 11.85
C SER A 758 14.87 10.60 10.52
N LYS A 759 14.09 10.34 9.46
CA LYS A 759 14.21 11.01 8.15
C LYS A 759 13.55 12.39 8.09
N ASN A 760 12.76 12.76 9.09
CA ASN A 760 12.03 14.04 9.10
C ASN A 760 12.65 15.02 10.10
N VAL A 761 13.14 16.14 9.58
CA VAL A 761 13.83 17.20 10.35
C VAL A 761 12.87 17.87 11.35
N LYS A 762 13.29 17.94 12.62
CA LYS A 762 12.53 18.55 13.74
C LYS A 762 12.72 20.07 13.86
N VAL A 763 11.60 20.77 14.09
CA VAL A 763 11.50 22.22 14.34
C VAL A 763 11.35 22.55 15.83
N SER A 764 10.61 21.72 16.57
CA SER A 764 10.47 21.75 18.03
C SER A 764 10.07 20.35 18.54
N GLU A 765 9.96 20.15 19.87
CA GLU A 765 9.65 18.85 20.50
C GLU A 765 8.39 18.16 19.94
N ASP A 766 7.42 18.93 19.41
CA ASP A 766 6.07 18.47 19.09
C ASP A 766 5.61 18.59 17.63
N ARG A 767 6.40 19.17 16.70
CA ARG A 767 5.95 19.39 15.31
C ARG A 767 7.03 19.12 14.27
N SER A 768 6.74 18.22 13.32
CA SER A 768 7.44 18.12 12.04
C SER A 768 6.55 18.70 10.94
N ILE A 769 7.09 19.67 10.18
CA ILE A 769 6.43 20.24 9.01
C ILE A 769 7.40 20.09 7.84
N ASP A 770 6.91 19.54 6.73
CA ASP A 770 7.65 19.54 5.47
C ASP A 770 8.05 20.98 5.12
N PRO A 771 9.35 21.30 4.97
CA PRO A 771 9.83 22.62 4.61
C PRO A 771 9.16 23.18 3.34
N THR A 772 8.79 22.30 2.41
CA THR A 772 8.09 22.65 1.17
C THR A 772 6.67 23.11 1.45
N LEU A 773 5.96 22.43 2.35
CA LEU A 773 4.61 22.80 2.79
C LEU A 773 4.61 24.08 3.61
N LEU A 774 5.64 24.32 4.43
CA LEU A 774 5.76 25.55 5.21
C LEU A 774 5.95 26.77 4.29
N PHE A 775 6.83 26.64 3.29
CA PHE A 775 7.01 27.66 2.26
C PHE A 775 5.70 27.93 1.49
N GLN A 776 4.94 26.89 1.12
CA GLN A 776 3.62 27.04 0.48
C GLN A 776 2.63 27.83 1.36
N ARG A 777 2.56 27.50 2.66
CA ARG A 777 1.64 28.16 3.59
C ARG A 777 1.99 29.64 3.77
N PHE A 778 3.27 29.98 3.92
CA PHE A 778 3.67 31.38 4.05
C PHE A 778 3.40 32.19 2.78
N LEU A 779 3.54 31.60 1.59
CA LEU A 779 3.15 32.26 0.34
C LEU A 779 1.64 32.51 0.29
N VAL A 780 0.81 31.54 0.67
CA VAL A 780 -0.66 31.71 0.70
C VAL A 780 -1.08 32.74 1.75
N VAL A 781 -0.49 32.71 2.95
CA VAL A 781 -0.79 33.68 4.02
C VAL A 781 -0.40 35.11 3.61
N SER A 782 0.67 35.29 2.84
CA SER A 782 1.02 36.60 2.29
C SER A 782 0.00 37.14 1.26
N GLN A 783 -0.84 36.27 0.68
CA GLN A 783 -1.90 36.68 -0.24
C GLN A 783 -3.21 37.04 0.48
N THR A 784 -3.39 36.65 1.75
CA THR A 784 -4.63 36.84 2.51
C THR A 784 -4.75 38.19 3.23
N GLY A 785 -3.77 39.09 3.11
CA GLY A 785 -3.99 40.53 3.32
C GLY A 785 -3.14 41.27 4.36
N ASP A 786 -2.53 40.57 5.33
CA ASP A 786 -1.84 41.24 6.46
C ASP A 786 -0.31 41.39 6.30
N LEU A 787 0.30 40.70 5.34
CA LEU A 787 1.77 40.68 5.16
C LEU A 787 2.14 40.85 3.69
N ARG A 788 2.95 41.86 3.36
CA ARG A 788 3.42 42.05 1.99
C ARG A 788 4.45 40.99 1.61
N LEU A 789 4.31 40.42 0.41
CA LEU A 789 5.18 39.33 -0.06
C LEU A 789 6.66 39.74 -0.15
N ASP A 790 6.98 41.00 -0.44
CA ASP A 790 8.36 41.51 -0.46
C ASP A 790 8.98 41.55 0.94
N GLU A 791 8.21 41.87 1.97
CA GLU A 791 8.65 41.83 3.37
C GLU A 791 8.87 40.39 3.84
N VAL A 792 7.94 39.48 3.49
CA VAL A 792 8.05 38.04 3.77
C VAL A 792 9.31 37.44 3.15
N MET A 793 9.73 37.92 1.97
CA MET A 793 10.95 37.47 1.29
C MET A 793 12.25 37.87 1.98
N SER A 794 12.22 38.80 2.95
CA SER A 794 13.39 39.13 3.75
C SER A 794 13.71 38.05 4.81
N TYR A 795 12.70 37.25 5.18
CA TYR A 795 12.81 36.16 6.15
C TYR A 795 13.08 34.80 5.50
N GLU A 796 13.62 33.87 6.29
CA GLU A 796 13.75 32.49 5.84
C GLU A 796 12.41 31.77 6.00
N LEU A 797 11.86 31.30 4.89
CA LEU A 797 10.52 30.69 4.83
C LEU A 797 10.56 29.17 5.01
N CYS A 798 11.72 28.66 5.43
CA CYS A 798 12.05 27.28 5.69
C CYS A 798 12.88 27.20 6.98
N LEU A 799 13.03 25.99 7.53
CA LEU A 799 13.82 25.75 8.75
C LEU A 799 15.29 26.13 8.66
N TYR A 800 15.82 26.08 7.44
CA TYR A 800 17.18 26.43 7.10
C TYR A 800 17.20 26.96 5.65
N PRO A 801 18.24 27.73 5.27
CA PRO A 801 18.35 28.30 3.93
C PRO A 801 18.62 27.20 2.90
N MET A 802 17.57 26.68 2.27
CA MET A 802 17.71 25.56 1.31
C MET A 802 18.55 25.91 0.08
N SER A 803 18.88 27.17 -0.17
CA SER A 803 19.83 27.56 -1.22
C SER A 803 21.29 27.29 -0.87
N LEU A 804 21.61 27.09 0.42
CA LEU A 804 22.95 26.82 0.96
C LEU A 804 23.02 25.50 1.76
N PHE A 805 21.88 24.87 2.06
CA PHE A 805 21.82 23.68 2.90
C PHE A 805 20.96 22.59 2.24
N GLU A 806 21.39 21.33 2.36
CA GLU A 806 20.63 20.13 1.93
C GLU A 806 19.79 19.57 3.09
N GLY A 807 20.16 19.91 4.32
CA GLY A 807 19.52 19.48 5.57
C GLY A 807 19.87 20.41 6.72
N LYS A 808 19.28 20.17 7.90
CA LYS A 808 19.59 20.94 9.12
C LYS A 808 21.07 20.77 9.49
N HIS A 809 21.83 21.87 9.51
CA HIS A 809 23.30 21.89 9.70
C HIS A 809 24.13 21.23 8.57
N ILE A 810 23.51 20.87 7.44
CA ILE A 810 24.13 20.12 6.34
C ILE A 810 24.34 21.05 5.13
N LEU A 811 25.56 21.55 4.92
CA LEU A 811 25.90 22.45 3.79
C LEU A 811 25.80 21.73 2.43
N ARG A 812 25.39 22.43 1.38
CA ARG A 812 25.42 21.87 0.00
C ARG A 812 26.85 21.56 -0.44
N GLN A 813 27.04 20.36 -1.01
CA GLN A 813 28.35 19.89 -1.48
C GLN A 813 28.85 20.69 -2.68
N ALA A 814 30.11 21.13 -2.64
CA ALA A 814 30.74 21.84 -3.74
C ALA A 814 31.00 20.95 -4.96
N GLU A 815 30.78 21.52 -6.16
CA GLU A 815 31.14 20.88 -7.44
C GLU A 815 32.56 21.32 -7.86
N LYS A 816 33.56 21.05 -7.01
CA LYS A 816 34.94 21.54 -7.16
C LYS A 816 35.53 21.34 -8.58
N PRO A 817 35.40 20.15 -9.22
CA PRO A 817 36.04 19.90 -10.52
C PRO A 817 35.59 20.83 -11.65
N LEU A 818 34.42 21.46 -11.54
CA LEU A 818 33.90 22.38 -12.55
C LEU A 818 34.72 23.67 -12.67
N LEU A 819 35.42 24.11 -11.60
CA LEU A 819 36.33 25.25 -11.69
C LEU A 819 37.60 24.89 -12.45
N ALA A 820 38.21 23.74 -12.15
CA ALA A 820 39.34 23.24 -12.92
C ALA A 820 38.96 23.10 -14.41
N GLU A 821 37.77 22.58 -14.71
CA GLU A 821 37.26 22.51 -16.08
C GLU A 821 37.10 23.90 -16.73
N ALA A 822 36.57 24.89 -16.01
CA ALA A 822 36.43 26.26 -16.49
C ALA A 822 37.78 26.90 -16.84
N ILE A 823 38.78 26.73 -15.96
CA ILE A 823 40.16 27.20 -16.16
C ILE A 823 40.76 26.51 -17.39
N ARG A 824 40.65 25.17 -17.49
CA ARG A 824 41.13 24.41 -18.66
C ARG A 824 40.53 24.92 -19.96
N ASN A 825 39.21 25.06 -20.02
CA ASN A 825 38.53 25.46 -21.24
C ASN A 825 38.92 26.88 -21.68
N TYR A 826 39.06 27.82 -20.73
CA TYR A 826 39.53 29.17 -21.03
C TYR A 826 40.98 29.17 -21.53
N VAL A 827 41.89 28.49 -20.83
CA VAL A 827 43.32 28.49 -21.16
C VAL A 827 43.61 27.74 -22.45
N LYS A 828 42.89 26.65 -22.77
CA LYS A 828 43.02 25.92 -24.05
C LYS A 828 42.81 26.81 -25.27
N THR A 829 41.98 27.85 -25.17
CA THR A 829 41.78 28.82 -26.26
C THR A 829 42.95 29.79 -26.44
N LYS A 830 43.89 29.85 -25.49
CA LYS A 830 44.98 30.82 -25.43
C LYS A 830 46.38 30.19 -25.49
N SER A 831 46.57 28.97 -24.98
CA SER A 831 47.84 28.26 -24.99
C SER A 831 47.63 26.75 -24.95
N ALA A 832 48.21 26.04 -25.93
CA ALA A 832 48.16 24.58 -26.02
C ALA A 832 49.11 23.88 -25.04
N ILE A 833 50.17 24.56 -24.60
CA ILE A 833 51.20 24.00 -23.69
C ILE A 833 50.86 24.15 -22.21
N ALA A 834 49.85 24.96 -21.89
CA ALA A 834 49.43 25.19 -20.51
C ALA A 834 48.80 23.94 -19.88
N VAL A 835 48.06 23.15 -20.66
CA VAL A 835 47.43 21.90 -20.20
C VAL A 835 47.74 20.79 -21.19
N THR A 836 48.57 19.84 -20.80
CA THR A 836 48.98 18.68 -21.62
C THR A 836 48.37 17.39 -21.07
N GLN A 837 48.60 16.26 -21.76
CA GLN A 837 48.15 14.93 -21.34
C GLN A 837 49.26 14.10 -20.68
N THR A 838 50.52 14.45 -20.96
CA THR A 838 51.71 13.76 -20.47
C THR A 838 52.52 14.69 -19.58
N VAL A 839 53.02 14.13 -18.47
CA VAL A 839 53.90 14.85 -17.55
C VAL A 839 55.29 14.93 -18.20
N PRO A 840 55.88 16.13 -18.36
CA PRO A 840 57.26 16.27 -18.79
C PRO A 840 58.23 15.56 -17.83
N VAL A 841 59.46 15.25 -18.27
CA VAL A 841 60.44 14.60 -17.40
C VAL A 841 60.75 15.52 -16.22
N THR A 842 60.35 15.10 -15.01
CA THR A 842 60.62 15.81 -13.76
C THR A 842 61.50 15.00 -12.82
N GLU A 843 62.38 15.69 -12.10
CA GLU A 843 63.36 15.07 -11.20
C GLU A 843 62.77 14.77 -9.82
N GLN A 844 61.66 15.43 -9.45
CA GLN A 844 61.06 15.32 -8.12
C GLN A 844 59.53 15.25 -8.16
N TYR A 845 58.97 14.51 -7.20
CA TYR A 845 57.54 14.33 -7.03
C TYR A 845 57.08 14.71 -5.62
N VAL A 846 55.97 15.44 -5.56
CA VAL A 846 55.18 15.64 -4.34
C VAL A 846 53.85 14.90 -4.51
N LEU A 847 53.46 14.13 -3.52
CA LEU A 847 52.23 13.33 -3.55
C LEU A 847 51.27 13.79 -2.45
N ASP A 848 50.01 14.00 -2.84
CA ASP A 848 48.88 14.08 -1.90
C ASP A 848 48.66 12.69 -1.27
N GLY A 849 49.00 12.57 0.01
CA GLY A 849 48.89 11.34 0.78
C GLY A 849 47.44 10.86 0.92
N GLY A 850 46.47 11.77 1.03
CA GLY A 850 45.04 11.45 1.05
C GLY A 850 44.59 10.82 -0.25
N SER A 851 44.95 11.42 -1.39
CA SER A 851 44.71 10.85 -2.72
C SER A 851 45.42 9.51 -2.92
N LEU A 852 46.69 9.41 -2.51
CA LEU A 852 47.50 8.19 -2.61
C LEU A 852 46.82 7.00 -1.92
N LEU A 853 46.26 7.23 -0.72
CA LEU A 853 45.54 6.20 0.03
C LEU A 853 44.31 5.67 -0.67
N HIS A 854 43.77 6.30 -1.71
CA HIS A 854 42.67 5.75 -2.51
C HIS A 854 43.13 4.90 -3.70
N ARG A 855 44.41 4.94 -4.08
CA ARG A 855 44.91 4.36 -5.34
C ARG A 855 45.07 2.85 -5.33
N LEU A 856 45.52 2.26 -4.22
CA LEU A 856 45.75 0.80 -4.14
C LEU A 856 44.51 0.06 -3.63
N LYS A 857 44.11 -1.02 -4.29
CA LYS A 857 43.05 -1.90 -3.80
C LYS A 857 43.56 -2.73 -2.63
N TRP A 858 42.74 -2.91 -1.59
CA TRP A 858 43.06 -3.78 -0.46
C TRP A 858 42.34 -5.11 -0.63
N THR A 859 43.07 -6.20 -0.47
CA THR A 859 42.54 -7.57 -0.52
C THR A 859 42.15 -8.03 0.86
N GLU A 860 40.94 -8.57 1.00
CA GLU A 860 40.45 -9.14 2.25
C GLU A 860 41.40 -10.25 2.74
N GLY A 861 41.71 -10.27 4.03
CA GLY A 861 42.67 -11.19 4.64
C GLY A 861 44.13 -10.70 4.69
N SER A 862 44.51 -9.64 3.96
CA SER A 862 45.86 -9.05 4.04
C SER A 862 46.10 -8.36 5.40
N THR A 863 47.33 -8.45 5.92
CA THR A 863 47.72 -7.74 7.14
C THR A 863 47.99 -6.26 6.84
N TYR A 864 47.78 -5.39 7.84
CA TYR A 864 48.06 -3.96 7.68
C TYR A 864 49.54 -3.66 7.41
N SER A 865 50.46 -4.49 7.92
CA SER A 865 51.89 -4.40 7.57
C SER A 865 52.13 -4.65 6.07
N SER A 866 51.52 -5.70 5.50
CA SER A 866 51.59 -5.97 4.05
C SER A 866 50.97 -4.84 3.22
N ILE A 867 49.87 -4.25 3.69
CA ILE A 867 49.23 -3.12 3.02
C ILE A 867 50.15 -1.89 3.03
N ALA A 868 50.81 -1.58 4.16
CA ALA A 868 51.77 -0.48 4.26
C ALA A 868 52.99 -0.70 3.34
N GLU A 869 53.47 -1.93 3.22
CA GLU A 869 54.55 -2.31 2.33
C GLU A 869 54.16 -2.09 0.85
N HIS A 870 52.92 -2.46 0.46
CA HIS A 870 52.42 -2.23 -0.89
C HIS A 870 52.38 -0.74 -1.28
N TYR A 871 51.92 0.14 -0.38
CA TYR A 871 51.94 1.59 -0.64
C TYR A 871 53.35 2.13 -0.79
N THR A 872 54.27 1.64 0.04
CA THR A 872 55.66 2.08 0.03
C THR A 872 56.37 1.63 -1.25
N SER A 873 56.26 0.34 -1.58
CA SER A 873 56.77 -0.25 -2.82
C SER A 873 56.21 0.44 -4.06
N PHE A 874 54.90 0.73 -4.09
CA PHE A 874 54.28 1.49 -5.18
C PHE A 874 54.89 2.90 -5.31
N THR A 875 55.01 3.62 -4.19
CA THR A 875 55.53 4.99 -4.19
C THR A 875 56.97 5.05 -4.71
N VAL A 876 57.85 4.18 -4.19
CA VAL A 876 59.25 4.12 -4.60
C VAL A 876 59.39 3.68 -6.06
N LYS A 877 58.64 2.67 -6.49
CA LYS A 877 58.69 2.15 -7.88
C LYS A 877 58.26 3.19 -8.91
N HIS A 878 57.22 3.97 -8.62
CA HIS A 878 56.62 4.88 -9.59
C HIS A 878 57.13 6.31 -9.50
N TYR A 879 57.57 6.75 -8.32
CA TYR A 879 57.93 8.16 -8.05
C TYR A 879 59.30 8.33 -7.37
N GLY A 880 60.02 7.24 -7.08
CA GLY A 880 61.32 7.29 -6.38
C GLY A 880 61.20 7.76 -4.93
N ARG A 881 62.20 8.51 -4.44
CA ARG A 881 62.21 9.13 -3.11
C ARG A 881 61.33 10.39 -3.08
N ALA A 882 60.03 10.22 -3.31
CA ALA A 882 59.05 11.30 -3.36
C ALA A 882 58.80 11.93 -1.97
N THR A 883 58.31 13.17 -1.97
CA THR A 883 57.74 13.81 -0.76
C THR A 883 56.25 13.50 -0.70
N VAL A 884 55.77 12.87 0.36
CA VAL A 884 54.34 12.56 0.58
C VAL A 884 53.83 13.37 1.74
N VAL A 885 52.75 14.11 1.55
CA VAL A 885 52.15 14.94 2.61
C VAL A 885 50.80 14.35 2.99
N PHE A 886 50.62 14.03 4.27
CA PHE A 886 49.37 13.49 4.82
C PHE A 886 48.65 14.53 5.69
N ASP A 887 47.32 14.43 5.72
CA ASP A 887 46.48 15.18 6.66
C ASP A 887 46.84 14.88 8.12
N GLY A 888 46.72 15.90 8.96
CA GLY A 888 46.71 15.82 10.41
C GLY A 888 45.30 15.59 10.94
N TYR A 889 45.19 14.73 11.96
CA TYR A 889 43.96 14.55 12.74
C TYR A 889 44.27 15.02 14.17
N GLY A 890 44.15 16.32 14.44
CA GLY A 890 44.22 16.82 15.81
C GLY A 890 43.03 16.33 16.64
N ASP A 891 43.24 16.12 17.94
CA ASP A 891 42.17 15.82 18.90
C ASP A 891 41.38 17.11 19.20
N GLY A 892 40.54 17.56 18.26
CA GLY A 892 39.75 18.78 18.40
C GLY A 892 38.68 18.97 17.30
N PRO A 893 37.65 19.80 17.54
CA PRO A 893 36.60 20.04 16.57
C PRO A 893 37.11 20.91 15.40
N SER A 894 36.90 20.46 14.15
CA SER A 894 37.38 21.13 12.94
C SER A 894 36.25 21.68 12.06
N ILE A 895 36.55 22.73 11.27
CA ILE A 895 35.62 23.35 10.32
C ILE A 895 35.20 22.44 9.16
N LYS A 896 35.96 21.38 8.81
CA LYS A 896 35.50 20.34 7.86
C LYS A 896 34.85 19.13 8.55
N ASN A 897 34.55 19.18 9.86
CA ASN A 897 33.87 18.09 10.59
C ASN A 897 32.61 17.60 9.88
N TYR A 898 31.84 18.50 9.26
CA TYR A 898 30.67 18.13 8.46
C TYR A 898 31.02 17.28 7.22
N THR A 899 32.13 17.59 6.53
CA THR A 899 32.62 16.78 5.40
C THR A 899 33.10 15.41 5.88
N HIS A 900 33.75 15.33 7.05
CA HIS A 900 34.05 14.06 7.70
C HIS A 900 32.77 13.31 8.09
N GLN A 901 31.78 13.98 8.68
CA GLN A 901 30.50 13.44 9.11
C GLN A 901 29.65 12.91 7.94
N ARG A 902 29.72 13.54 6.76
CA ARG A 902 29.09 13.02 5.53
C ARG A 902 29.79 11.80 4.96
N ARG A 903 31.13 11.77 5.00
CA ARG A 903 31.92 10.61 4.61
C ARG A 903 31.64 9.43 5.56
N SER A 904 31.42 9.70 6.85
CA SER A 904 31.05 8.69 7.86
C SER A 904 29.54 8.39 7.97
N GLN A 905 28.62 9.25 7.55
CA GLN A 905 27.18 8.91 7.51
C GLN A 905 26.85 7.85 6.44
N LYS A 906 27.71 7.68 5.42
CA LYS A 906 27.66 6.48 4.55
C LYS A 906 28.27 5.24 5.20
N LEU A 907 29.00 5.39 6.31
CA LEU A 907 29.86 4.37 6.92
C LEU A 907 29.87 4.53 8.45
N LYS A 908 28.93 3.85 9.12
CA LYS A 908 29.09 3.53 10.55
C LYS A 908 30.31 2.61 10.71
N ALA A 909 31.50 3.20 10.80
CA ALA A 909 32.72 2.49 11.10
C ALA A 909 32.88 2.41 12.63
N ASN A 910 33.01 1.18 13.15
CA ASN A 910 33.43 0.96 14.53
C ASN A 910 34.85 1.48 14.71
N LYS A 911 35.18 2.10 15.86
CA LYS A 911 36.58 2.30 16.26
C LYS A 911 37.20 0.92 16.48
N VAL A 912 38.16 0.54 15.63
CA VAL A 912 38.89 -0.74 15.76
C VAL A 912 40.34 -0.44 16.10
N ASN A 913 40.86 -1.06 17.16
CA ASN A 913 42.30 -1.06 17.48
C ASN A 913 43.02 -1.97 16.48
N ILE A 914 43.99 -1.40 15.75
CA ILE A 914 44.67 -2.07 14.63
C ILE A 914 46.17 -2.19 14.94
N THR A 915 46.69 -3.40 14.81
CA THR A 915 48.12 -3.76 14.96
C THR A 915 48.69 -4.23 13.62
N GLU A 916 50.03 -4.34 13.50
CA GLU A 916 50.71 -4.80 12.26
C GLU A 916 50.18 -6.15 11.73
N VAL A 917 49.77 -7.04 12.62
CA VAL A 917 49.27 -8.40 12.31
C VAL A 917 47.75 -8.46 12.09
N THR A 918 47.03 -7.37 12.33
CA THR A 918 45.57 -7.33 12.15
C THR A 918 45.23 -7.51 10.66
N LYS A 919 44.22 -8.35 10.35
CA LYS A 919 43.79 -8.64 8.99
C LYS A 919 42.68 -7.69 8.52
N PHE A 920 42.70 -7.31 7.25
CA PHE A 920 41.69 -6.47 6.62
C PHE A 920 40.39 -7.26 6.32
N ILE A 921 39.25 -6.76 6.78
CA ILE A 921 37.91 -7.39 6.64
C ILE A 921 36.97 -6.65 5.66
N GLY A 922 37.54 -5.96 4.66
CA GLY A 922 36.81 -5.60 3.45
C GLY A 922 36.34 -4.14 3.29
N LYS A 923 36.29 -3.30 4.34
CA LYS A 923 35.94 -1.86 4.17
C LYS A 923 37.12 -0.93 4.43
N LYS A 924 37.74 -0.45 3.35
CA LYS A 924 38.92 0.43 3.36
C LYS A 924 38.66 1.74 4.12
N GLU A 925 37.44 2.25 4.05
CA GLU A 925 37.07 3.52 4.70
C GLU A 925 37.05 3.43 6.24
N ASN A 926 36.94 2.23 6.82
CA ASN A 926 36.98 2.05 8.27
C ASN A 926 38.38 2.39 8.84
N LEU A 927 39.47 2.13 8.09
CA LEU A 927 40.82 2.53 8.50
C LEU A 927 41.06 4.04 8.29
N LEU A 928 40.58 4.60 7.18
CA LEU A 928 40.82 6.00 6.81
C LEU A 928 40.18 7.01 7.79
N SER A 929 39.28 6.54 8.65
CA SER A 929 38.64 7.32 9.71
C SER A 929 39.38 7.30 11.06
N ASN A 930 40.39 6.45 11.21
CA ASN A 930 41.20 6.33 12.43
C ASN A 930 42.57 7.00 12.22
N GLY A 931 43.22 7.49 13.28
CA GLY A 931 44.56 8.13 13.23
C GLY A 931 45.72 7.20 12.81
N ALA A 932 45.41 6.12 12.09
CA ALA A 932 46.26 4.98 11.75
C ALA A 932 47.14 5.18 10.51
N ASN A 933 47.19 6.38 9.90
CA ASN A 933 48.16 6.70 8.85
C ASN A 933 49.62 6.51 9.35
N LYS A 934 49.84 6.51 10.67
CA LYS A 934 51.17 6.36 11.28
C LYS A 934 51.95 5.16 10.76
N LEU A 935 51.32 3.98 10.60
CA LEU A 935 52.02 2.77 10.14
C LEU A 935 52.51 2.90 8.68
N ILE A 936 51.69 3.48 7.80
CA ILE A 936 52.05 3.70 6.39
C ILE A 936 53.12 4.80 6.30
N MET A 937 52.95 5.89 7.03
CA MET A 937 53.91 6.99 7.10
C MET A 937 55.28 6.53 7.60
N GLU A 938 55.33 5.72 8.65
CA GLU A 938 56.57 5.19 9.22
C GLU A 938 57.28 4.23 8.26
N ARG A 939 56.53 3.33 7.60
CA ARG A 939 57.10 2.42 6.59
C ARG A 939 57.65 3.16 5.37
N MET A 940 56.98 4.24 4.93
CA MET A 940 57.47 5.11 3.87
C MET A 940 58.77 5.84 4.25
N ARG A 941 58.88 6.32 5.49
CA ARG A 941 60.11 6.94 6.03
C ARG A 941 61.27 5.94 6.05
N GLN A 942 61.03 4.72 6.53
CA GLN A 942 62.04 3.64 6.58
C GLN A 942 62.60 3.29 5.18
N ASN A 943 61.80 3.44 4.13
CA ASN A 943 62.20 3.17 2.75
C ASN A 943 62.66 4.43 1.97
N GLY A 944 62.99 5.52 2.68
CA GLY A 944 63.64 6.70 2.11
C GLY A 944 62.73 7.70 1.40
N CYS A 945 61.40 7.63 1.58
CA CYS A 945 60.49 8.71 1.18
C CYS A 945 60.48 9.82 2.24
N ASN A 946 60.34 11.07 1.82
CA ASN A 946 60.17 12.19 2.75
C ASN A 946 58.68 12.33 3.11
N VAL A 947 58.31 12.18 4.38
CA VAL A 947 56.89 12.19 4.80
C VAL A 947 56.60 13.35 5.73
N ILE A 948 55.79 14.30 5.24
CA ILE A 948 55.30 15.47 5.97
C ILE A 948 53.89 15.15 6.49
N GLN A 949 53.64 15.47 7.76
CA GLN A 949 52.31 15.36 8.35
C GLN A 949 51.87 16.77 8.73
N ALA A 950 50.77 17.22 8.15
CA ALA A 950 50.19 18.52 8.47
C ALA A 950 49.62 18.53 9.91
N GLU A 951 49.55 19.70 10.54
CA GLU A 951 48.92 19.88 11.85
C GLU A 951 47.38 19.76 11.77
N GLY A 952 46.82 20.19 10.63
CA GLY A 952 45.41 20.03 10.25
C GLY A 952 45.29 19.53 8.81
N TYR A 953 44.65 20.30 7.93
CA TYR A 953 44.50 19.92 6.53
C TYR A 953 45.79 20.10 5.73
N ALA A 954 46.12 19.08 4.91
CA ALA A 954 47.36 19.09 4.15
C ALA A 954 47.32 19.94 2.88
N ASP A 955 46.16 20.44 2.41
CA ASP A 955 46.02 21.11 1.11
C ASP A 955 47.05 22.24 0.88
N VAL A 956 47.22 23.12 1.88
CA VAL A 956 48.18 24.25 1.83
C VAL A 956 49.62 23.76 1.96
N GLU A 957 49.88 22.81 2.85
CA GLU A 957 51.20 22.18 3.07
C GLU A 957 51.70 21.45 1.80
N ILE A 958 50.81 20.70 1.13
CA ILE A 958 51.06 20.01 -0.14
C ILE A 958 51.50 21.03 -1.21
N ALA A 959 50.73 22.12 -1.36
CA ALA A 959 51.04 23.15 -2.35
C ALA A 959 52.37 23.86 -2.03
N LYS A 960 52.60 24.24 -0.76
CA LYS A 960 53.86 24.85 -0.30
C LYS A 960 55.06 23.95 -0.54
N ALA A 961 54.96 22.65 -0.20
CA ALA A 961 56.03 21.68 -0.42
C ALA A 961 56.41 21.55 -1.91
N ALA A 962 55.40 21.49 -2.80
CA ALA A 962 55.63 21.46 -4.24
C ALA A 962 56.30 22.75 -4.75
N ILE A 963 55.87 23.91 -4.26
CA ILE A 963 56.46 25.22 -4.63
C ILE A 963 57.90 25.33 -4.13
N SER A 964 58.18 24.98 -2.87
CA SER A 964 59.53 25.05 -2.31
C SER A 964 60.52 24.13 -3.04
N MET A 965 60.08 22.94 -3.44
CA MET A 965 60.91 22.01 -4.21
C MET A 965 61.13 22.49 -5.64
N SER A 966 60.10 23.11 -6.25
CA SER A 966 60.18 23.67 -7.61
C SER A 966 61.17 24.83 -7.77
N ALA A 967 61.59 25.46 -6.66
CA ALA A 967 62.59 26.51 -6.67
C ALA A 967 63.99 26.00 -7.04
N PHE A 968 64.25 24.70 -6.82
CA PHE A 968 65.56 24.10 -7.04
C PHE A 968 65.58 23.15 -8.24
N ARG A 969 64.49 22.40 -8.47
CA ARG A 969 64.42 21.36 -9.52
C ARG A 969 63.01 21.26 -10.14
N PRO A 970 62.89 20.78 -11.39
CA PRO A 970 61.59 20.49 -12.00
C PRO A 970 60.77 19.52 -11.13
N THR A 971 59.61 19.98 -10.66
CA THR A 971 58.78 19.25 -9.67
C THR A 971 57.38 19.00 -10.20
N THR A 972 56.86 17.79 -9.99
CA THR A 972 55.46 17.45 -10.27
C THR A 972 54.69 17.14 -8.97
N LEU A 973 53.60 17.86 -8.75
CA LEU A 973 52.59 17.52 -7.74
C LEU A 973 51.56 16.55 -8.33
N ILE A 974 51.34 15.41 -7.67
CA ILE A 974 50.32 14.43 -8.03
C ILE A 974 49.18 14.46 -7.00
N GLY A 975 47.98 14.82 -7.43
CA GLY A 975 46.80 14.90 -6.56
C GLY A 975 45.50 15.07 -7.35
N GLU A 976 44.36 14.82 -6.69
CA GLU A 976 43.04 14.88 -7.33
C GLU A 976 42.22 16.12 -6.96
N ASP A 977 42.54 16.80 -5.85
CA ASP A 977 41.73 17.92 -5.38
C ASP A 977 41.96 19.19 -6.22
N THR A 978 40.87 19.88 -6.53
CA THR A 978 40.91 21.19 -7.22
C THR A 978 41.47 22.28 -6.31
N ASP A 979 41.36 22.11 -4.98
CA ASP A 979 41.92 23.04 -4.00
C ASP A 979 43.43 23.23 -4.23
N LEU A 980 44.14 22.14 -4.54
CA LEU A 980 45.58 22.16 -4.86
C LEU A 980 45.89 23.02 -6.10
N LEU A 981 45.10 22.91 -7.17
CA LEU A 981 45.29 23.74 -8.37
C LEU A 981 45.10 25.23 -8.06
N VAL A 982 44.08 25.57 -7.27
CA VAL A 982 43.80 26.97 -6.89
C VAL A 982 44.92 27.51 -6.00
N LEU A 983 45.37 26.74 -5.01
CA LEU A 983 46.47 27.10 -4.11
C LEU A 983 47.80 27.27 -4.83
N LEU A 984 48.12 26.38 -5.78
CA LEU A 984 49.32 26.50 -6.61
C LEU A 984 49.29 27.77 -7.46
N LEU A 985 48.17 28.11 -8.08
CA LEU A 985 48.04 29.34 -8.89
C LEU A 985 48.18 30.60 -8.04
N TYR A 986 47.74 30.56 -6.78
CA TYR A 986 47.89 31.67 -5.84
C TYR A 986 49.33 31.80 -5.33
N HIS A 987 49.88 30.77 -4.68
CA HIS A 987 51.15 30.83 -3.95
C HIS A 987 52.39 30.75 -4.84
N ALA A 988 52.32 30.14 -6.03
CA ALA A 988 53.52 29.96 -6.86
C ALA A 988 54.01 31.29 -7.44
N ASP A 989 55.27 31.62 -7.23
CA ASP A 989 55.95 32.75 -7.86
C ASP A 989 56.62 32.27 -9.16
N ALA A 990 56.05 32.65 -10.31
CA ALA A 990 56.53 32.21 -11.61
C ALA A 990 57.99 32.61 -11.91
N SER A 991 58.52 33.61 -11.19
CA SER A 991 59.92 34.06 -11.32
C SER A 991 60.92 33.21 -10.52
N LYS A 992 60.44 32.51 -9.49
CA LYS A 992 61.27 31.69 -8.58
C LYS A 992 61.16 30.19 -8.83
N CYS A 993 60.15 29.75 -9.58
CA CYS A 993 59.98 28.35 -9.96
C CYS A 993 60.74 28.02 -11.26
N VAL A 994 61.53 26.93 -11.22
CA VAL A 994 62.15 26.35 -12.42
C VAL A 994 61.06 25.84 -13.35
N GLU A 995 60.41 24.73 -12.97
CA GLU A 995 59.24 24.15 -13.64
C GLU A 995 58.36 23.45 -12.59
N LEU A 996 57.06 23.70 -12.61
CA LEU A 996 56.09 23.15 -11.66
C LEU A 996 54.84 22.66 -12.38
N TYR A 997 54.57 21.36 -12.24
CA TYR A 997 53.45 20.68 -12.85
C TYR A 997 52.47 20.16 -11.80
N PHE A 998 51.17 20.28 -12.06
CA PHE A 998 50.13 19.58 -11.31
C PHE A 998 49.51 18.53 -12.21
N CYS A 999 49.40 17.28 -11.76
CA CYS A 999 48.81 16.19 -12.53
C CYS A 999 47.70 15.49 -11.75
N SER A 1000 46.52 15.37 -12.37
CA SER A 1000 45.44 14.49 -11.88
C SER A 1000 45.57 13.09 -12.49
N ASP A 1001 45.46 12.06 -11.67
CA ASP A 1001 45.76 10.65 -11.97
C ASP A 1001 44.49 9.85 -12.37
N LYS A 1002 43.70 10.39 -13.31
CA LYS A 1002 42.53 9.73 -13.93
C LYS A 1002 42.89 9.16 -15.30
N ALA A 1003 42.09 8.21 -15.81
CA ALA A 1003 42.25 7.56 -17.14
C ALA A 1003 42.41 8.52 -18.34
N LYS A 1004 42.09 9.82 -18.18
CA LYS A 1004 42.54 10.92 -19.04
C LYS A 1004 43.25 11.98 -18.15
N SER A 1005 44.54 11.80 -17.93
CA SER A 1005 45.35 12.69 -17.09
C SER A 1005 45.45 14.08 -17.72
N HIS A 1006 45.18 15.11 -16.93
CA HIS A 1006 45.45 16.49 -17.31
C HIS A 1006 46.64 16.97 -16.50
N VAL A 1007 47.65 17.49 -17.19
CA VAL A 1007 48.86 18.04 -16.58
C VAL A 1007 48.84 19.55 -16.78
N TYR A 1008 48.85 20.29 -15.69
CA TYR A 1008 48.83 21.75 -15.69
C TYR A 1008 50.25 22.26 -15.47
N ASN A 1009 50.79 23.01 -16.43
CA ASN A 1009 52.00 23.77 -16.20
C ASN A 1009 51.62 25.05 -15.43
N ILE A 1010 51.91 25.10 -14.13
CA ILE A 1010 51.46 26.18 -13.24
C ILE A 1010 52.05 27.53 -13.66
N LYS A 1011 53.30 27.54 -14.12
CA LYS A 1011 54.01 28.73 -14.59
C LYS A 1011 53.32 29.33 -15.81
N VAL A 1012 53.02 28.50 -16.82
CA VAL A 1012 52.31 28.93 -18.03
C VAL A 1012 50.87 29.32 -17.71
N LEU A 1013 50.16 28.55 -16.88
CA LEU A 1013 48.80 28.90 -16.47
C LEU A 1013 48.74 30.28 -15.82
N LYS A 1014 49.68 30.60 -14.91
CA LYS A 1014 49.72 31.89 -14.22
C LYS A 1014 50.01 33.05 -15.18
N GLN A 1015 50.86 32.84 -16.19
CA GLN A 1015 51.09 33.81 -17.26
C GLN A 1015 49.84 34.06 -18.12
N VAL A 1016 49.09 33.01 -18.47
CA VAL A 1016 47.89 33.13 -19.32
C VAL A 1016 46.69 33.73 -18.58
N LEU A 1017 46.51 33.37 -17.30
CA LEU A 1017 45.44 33.88 -16.46
C LEU A 1017 45.72 35.32 -15.99
N GLY A 1018 46.98 35.63 -15.71
CA GLY A 1018 47.42 36.87 -15.10
C GLY A 1018 47.29 36.86 -13.58
N GLU A 1019 48.16 37.59 -12.91
CA GLU A 1019 48.29 37.59 -11.44
C GLU A 1019 47.01 38.01 -10.72
N ALA A 1020 46.33 39.05 -11.23
CA ALA A 1020 45.06 39.50 -10.66
C ALA A 1020 43.98 38.40 -10.64
N VAL A 1021 43.86 37.62 -11.72
CA VAL A 1021 42.87 36.53 -11.79
C VAL A 1021 43.24 35.41 -10.83
N CYS A 1022 44.53 35.03 -10.76
CA CYS A 1022 45.00 34.01 -9.83
C CYS A 1022 44.75 34.40 -8.37
N ASN A 1023 44.89 35.67 -8.01
CA ASN A 1023 44.57 36.19 -6.68
C ASN A 1023 43.05 36.10 -6.40
N ASP A 1024 42.23 36.44 -7.38
CA ASP A 1024 40.76 36.38 -7.26
C ASP A 1024 40.19 34.95 -7.15
N LEU A 1025 40.97 33.92 -7.53
CA LEU A 1025 40.51 32.53 -7.51
C LEU A 1025 40.26 31.98 -6.10
N LEU A 1026 41.00 32.42 -5.08
CA LEU A 1026 40.78 31.97 -3.70
C LEU A 1026 39.38 32.35 -3.22
N PHE A 1027 39.03 33.63 -3.34
CA PHE A 1027 37.70 34.14 -2.99
C PHE A 1027 36.62 33.45 -3.81
N LEU A 1028 36.78 33.38 -5.13
CA LEU A 1028 35.81 32.74 -6.01
C LEU A 1028 35.55 31.29 -5.59
N HIS A 1029 36.63 30.54 -5.36
CA HIS A 1029 36.55 29.12 -5.06
C HIS A 1029 35.88 28.84 -3.71
N ALA A 1030 36.23 29.61 -2.68
CA ALA A 1030 35.57 29.55 -1.37
C ALA A 1030 34.10 29.99 -1.44
N PHE A 1031 33.80 31.16 -2.02
CA PHE A 1031 32.45 31.75 -2.02
C PHE A 1031 31.43 30.95 -2.84
N THR A 1032 31.89 30.27 -3.91
CA THR A 1032 31.06 29.38 -4.72
C THR A 1032 31.02 27.93 -4.21
N GLY A 1033 31.66 27.67 -3.06
CA GLY A 1033 31.62 26.43 -2.30
C GLY A 1033 32.93 25.64 -2.37
N CYS A 1034 33.44 25.24 -1.21
CA CYS A 1034 34.59 24.33 -1.05
C CYS A 1034 34.24 23.28 0.02
N ASP A 1035 35.21 22.71 0.74
CA ASP A 1035 34.92 21.70 1.76
C ASP A 1035 34.30 22.25 3.06
N SER A 1036 34.51 23.52 3.35
CA SER A 1036 34.07 24.20 4.58
C SER A 1036 32.97 25.24 4.34
N VAL A 1037 32.77 25.63 3.07
CA VAL A 1037 31.80 26.65 2.63
C VAL A 1037 30.85 26.02 1.62
N SER A 1038 29.56 26.31 1.75
CA SER A 1038 28.55 25.70 0.88
C SER A 1038 28.62 26.19 -0.57
N ARG A 1039 28.18 25.36 -1.53
CA ARG A 1039 27.77 25.92 -2.83
C ARG A 1039 26.40 26.59 -2.77
N VAL A 1040 26.19 27.54 -3.67
CA VAL A 1040 24.88 28.17 -3.88
C VAL A 1040 24.08 27.35 -4.89
N PHE A 1041 22.86 26.95 -4.53
CA PHE A 1041 22.00 26.15 -5.40
C PHE A 1041 21.69 26.86 -6.72
N GLY A 1042 21.85 26.14 -7.84
CA GLY A 1042 21.60 26.67 -9.18
C GLY A 1042 22.65 27.65 -9.71
N ILE A 1043 23.69 27.97 -8.93
CA ILE A 1043 24.82 28.81 -9.36
C ILE A 1043 26.11 27.98 -9.35
N GLY A 1044 26.69 27.79 -10.54
CA GLY A 1044 27.89 26.98 -10.73
C GLY A 1044 29.19 27.79 -10.70
N LYS A 1045 30.30 27.12 -10.37
CA LYS A 1045 31.66 27.70 -10.36
C LYS A 1045 32.06 28.35 -11.70
N LYS A 1046 31.56 27.81 -12.82
CA LYS A 1046 31.76 28.36 -14.18
C LYS A 1046 31.25 29.80 -14.31
N VAL A 1047 30.10 30.12 -13.73
CA VAL A 1047 29.47 31.45 -13.83
C VAL A 1047 30.31 32.47 -13.06
N GLY A 1048 30.75 32.14 -11.85
CA GLY A 1048 31.61 33.02 -11.07
C GLY A 1048 32.98 33.24 -11.75
N PHE A 1049 33.59 32.19 -12.31
CA PHE A 1049 34.85 32.31 -13.06
C PHE A 1049 34.73 33.25 -14.27
N GLN A 1050 33.64 33.14 -15.04
CA GLN A 1050 33.39 34.04 -16.17
C GLN A 1050 33.33 35.51 -15.75
N ARG A 1051 32.79 35.83 -14.57
CA ARG A 1051 32.71 37.21 -14.06
C ARG A 1051 34.06 37.79 -13.67
N ILE A 1052 34.91 36.97 -13.02
CA ILE A 1052 36.29 37.35 -12.71
C ILE A 1052 37.08 37.62 -13.99
N ILE A 1053 36.97 36.73 -15.00
CA ILE A 1053 37.63 36.91 -16.31
C ILE A 1053 37.13 38.17 -17.03
N LYS A 1054 35.82 38.46 -16.96
CA LYS A 1054 35.23 39.70 -17.52
C LYS A 1054 35.57 40.96 -16.73
N LYS A 1055 36.33 40.85 -15.63
CA LYS A 1055 36.76 41.95 -14.76
C LYS A 1055 35.58 42.77 -14.22
N GLU A 1056 34.48 42.10 -13.89
CA GLU A 1056 33.29 42.74 -13.32
C GLU A 1056 33.64 43.47 -12.02
N LYS A 1057 33.34 44.77 -11.96
CA LYS A 1057 33.77 45.67 -10.86
C LYS A 1057 33.31 45.17 -9.49
N ALA A 1058 32.04 44.78 -9.36
CA ALA A 1058 31.47 44.30 -8.09
C ALA A 1058 32.21 43.06 -7.56
N MET A 1059 32.42 42.05 -8.41
CA MET A 1059 33.14 40.83 -8.02
C MET A 1059 34.60 41.08 -7.66
N LYS A 1060 35.27 42.01 -8.35
CA LYS A 1060 36.64 42.43 -8.02
C LYS A 1060 36.74 43.18 -6.70
N ASP A 1061 35.83 44.11 -6.45
CA ASP A 1061 35.79 44.88 -5.20
C ASP A 1061 35.52 43.95 -4.01
N CYS A 1062 34.67 42.93 -4.20
CA CYS A 1062 34.46 41.89 -3.20
C CYS A 1062 35.73 41.04 -3.03
N SER A 1063 36.29 40.49 -4.10
CA SER A 1063 37.52 39.69 -4.05
C SER A 1063 38.64 40.39 -3.28
N LYS A 1064 38.92 41.66 -3.60
CA LYS A 1064 39.91 42.48 -2.89
C LYS A 1064 39.62 42.58 -1.39
N ALA A 1065 38.36 42.79 -1.00
CA ALA A 1065 37.97 42.85 0.40
C ALA A 1065 38.19 41.49 1.10
N PHE A 1066 37.76 40.39 0.50
CA PHE A 1066 37.92 39.05 1.07
C PHE A 1066 39.38 38.56 1.12
N SER A 1067 40.26 39.11 0.29
CA SER A 1067 41.70 38.81 0.28
C SER A 1067 42.54 39.78 1.13
N THR A 1068 41.94 40.75 1.81
CA THR A 1068 42.67 41.66 2.71
C THR A 1068 42.61 41.14 4.14
N PRO A 1069 43.74 40.89 4.81
CA PRO A 1069 43.74 40.47 6.22
C PRO A 1069 43.15 41.52 7.17
N LYS A 1070 42.70 41.08 8.35
CA LYS A 1070 42.16 41.93 9.44
C LYS A 1070 40.97 42.83 9.06
N GLN A 1071 40.15 42.42 8.10
CA GLN A 1071 38.89 43.10 7.77
C GLN A 1071 37.81 42.91 8.85
N SER A 1072 36.91 43.89 8.97
CA SER A 1072 35.79 43.79 9.91
C SER A 1072 34.66 42.90 9.38
N ARG A 1073 33.90 42.29 10.31
CA ARG A 1073 32.76 41.42 9.98
C ARG A 1073 31.68 42.15 9.17
N ASP A 1074 31.39 43.41 9.50
CA ASP A 1074 30.39 44.22 8.79
C ASP A 1074 30.75 44.45 7.31
N VAL A 1075 32.05 44.62 7.02
CA VAL A 1075 32.54 44.77 5.64
C VAL A 1075 32.35 43.45 4.88
N MET A 1076 32.65 42.30 5.50
CA MET A 1076 32.46 40.98 4.88
C MET A 1076 30.99 40.67 4.62
N GLU A 1077 30.09 41.08 5.51
CA GLU A 1077 28.65 40.93 5.33
C GLU A 1077 28.12 41.73 4.14
N THR A 1078 28.53 42.99 4.05
CA THR A 1078 28.13 43.91 2.98
C THR A 1078 28.69 43.47 1.63
N LYS A 1079 29.99 43.16 1.57
CA LYS A 1079 30.67 42.68 0.35
C LYS A 1079 30.18 41.28 -0.05
N GLY A 1080 29.85 40.45 0.91
CA GLY A 1080 29.22 39.15 0.69
C GLY A 1080 27.86 39.24 0.02
N CYS A 1081 26.97 40.12 0.50
CA CYS A 1081 25.67 40.37 -0.14
C CYS A 1081 25.85 40.92 -1.56
N THR A 1082 26.77 41.87 -1.75
CA THR A 1082 27.14 42.42 -3.06
C THR A 1082 27.58 41.30 -4.03
N ALA A 1083 28.46 40.41 -3.57
CA ALA A 1083 28.92 39.27 -4.37
C ALA A 1083 27.78 38.29 -4.70
N MET A 1084 26.84 38.05 -3.78
CA MET A 1084 25.68 37.19 -4.00
C MET A 1084 24.72 37.79 -5.05
N VAL A 1085 24.43 39.09 -4.97
CA VAL A 1085 23.62 39.82 -5.98
C VAL A 1085 24.28 39.76 -7.35
N ALA A 1086 25.60 40.01 -7.41
CA ALA A 1086 26.38 39.83 -8.63
C ALA A 1086 26.27 38.39 -9.15
N LEU A 1087 26.36 37.38 -8.28
CA LEU A 1087 26.29 35.96 -8.67
C LEU A 1087 24.98 35.59 -9.39
N PHE A 1088 23.86 36.19 -8.98
CA PHE A 1088 22.53 35.96 -9.58
C PHE A 1088 22.22 36.86 -10.79
N ASN A 1089 23.18 37.66 -11.26
CA ASN A 1089 23.02 38.57 -12.41
C ASN A 1089 21.92 39.61 -12.20
N ALA A 1090 21.84 40.16 -10.99
CA ALA A 1090 20.89 41.19 -10.60
C ALA A 1090 21.53 42.58 -10.55
N ASP A 1091 20.71 43.64 -10.48
CA ASP A 1091 21.21 45.01 -10.33
C ASP A 1091 21.88 45.14 -8.95
N GLN A 1092 23.03 45.80 -8.87
CA GLN A 1092 23.74 45.99 -7.60
C GLN A 1092 22.99 46.88 -6.61
N LYS A 1093 21.91 47.55 -7.05
CA LYS A 1093 20.96 48.25 -6.18
C LYS A 1093 19.92 47.32 -5.55
N ASP A 1094 19.75 46.10 -6.05
CA ASP A 1094 18.80 45.14 -5.49
C ASP A 1094 19.26 44.62 -4.13
N SER A 1095 18.33 44.54 -3.18
CA SER A 1095 18.55 43.80 -1.95
C SER A 1095 18.37 42.30 -2.20
N LEU A 1096 18.92 41.45 -1.33
CA LEU A 1096 18.66 40.01 -1.45
C LEU A 1096 17.16 39.69 -1.30
N ALA A 1097 16.38 40.49 -0.56
CA ALA A 1097 14.94 40.33 -0.47
C ALA A 1097 14.22 40.65 -1.80
N SER A 1098 14.55 41.78 -2.45
CA SER A 1098 13.96 42.14 -3.75
C SER A 1098 14.36 41.13 -4.83
N LEU A 1099 15.59 40.63 -4.78
CA LEU A 1099 16.07 39.59 -5.68
C LEU A 1099 15.32 38.26 -5.48
N ARG A 1100 15.08 37.84 -4.23
CA ARG A 1100 14.29 36.63 -3.90
C ARG A 1100 12.87 36.74 -4.47
N TYR A 1101 12.21 37.87 -4.26
CA TYR A 1101 10.90 38.17 -4.82
C TYR A 1101 10.89 38.09 -6.36
N ASN A 1102 11.78 38.85 -7.00
CA ASN A 1102 11.88 38.93 -8.46
C ASN A 1102 12.16 37.55 -9.10
N MET A 1103 13.02 36.74 -8.48
CA MET A 1103 13.31 35.39 -8.98
C MET A 1103 12.14 34.42 -8.79
N LEU A 1104 11.42 34.51 -7.67
CA LEU A 1104 10.24 33.68 -7.46
C LEU A 1104 9.17 34.01 -8.50
N CYS A 1105 8.83 35.29 -8.70
CA CYS A 1105 7.86 35.72 -9.71
C CYS A 1105 8.24 35.22 -11.12
N LYS A 1106 9.51 35.40 -11.53
CA LYS A 1106 10.00 34.92 -12.83
C LYS A 1106 9.92 33.40 -12.99
N LYS A 1107 10.17 32.64 -11.93
CA LYS A 1107 10.14 31.17 -11.97
C LYS A 1107 8.70 30.65 -11.96
N VAL A 1108 7.83 31.21 -11.12
CA VAL A 1108 6.40 30.85 -11.06
C VAL A 1108 5.74 31.07 -12.42
N ALA A 1109 6.00 32.21 -13.07
CA ALA A 1109 5.44 32.52 -14.38
C ALA A 1109 5.81 31.52 -15.50
N ARG A 1110 6.86 30.70 -15.30
CA ARG A 1110 7.36 29.74 -16.30
C ARG A 1110 7.23 28.27 -15.87
N ALA A 1111 6.75 27.99 -14.66
CA ALA A 1111 6.82 26.66 -14.09
C ALA A 1111 5.57 25.81 -14.42
N LYS A 1112 5.78 24.56 -14.86
CA LYS A 1112 4.73 23.53 -14.99
C LYS A 1112 4.47 22.77 -13.68
N MET A 1113 5.36 22.92 -12.70
CA MET A 1113 5.31 22.29 -11.38
C MET A 1113 5.68 23.31 -10.31
N PHE A 1114 5.49 22.96 -9.03
CA PHE A 1114 5.83 23.83 -7.91
C PHE A 1114 7.31 24.27 -7.89
N VAL A 1115 7.56 25.55 -7.60
CA VAL A 1115 8.92 26.10 -7.46
C VAL A 1115 9.45 25.78 -6.06
N THR A 1116 10.44 24.89 -5.98
CA THR A 1116 11.04 24.50 -4.70
C THR A 1116 11.85 25.63 -4.05
N PRO A 1117 11.89 25.75 -2.70
CA PRO A 1117 12.55 26.86 -2.00
C PRO A 1117 14.05 27.02 -2.31
N GLU A 1118 14.75 25.91 -2.57
CA GLU A 1118 16.17 25.91 -2.95
C GLU A 1118 16.48 26.71 -4.22
N ARG A 1119 15.49 26.94 -5.09
CA ARG A 1119 15.65 27.67 -6.36
C ARG A 1119 15.70 29.19 -6.19
N VAL A 1120 15.54 29.69 -4.97
CA VAL A 1120 15.51 31.12 -4.62
C VAL A 1120 16.81 31.48 -3.87
N PRO A 1121 17.41 32.68 -4.05
CA PRO A 1121 18.65 33.08 -3.36
C PRO A 1121 18.55 33.04 -1.82
N PRO A 1122 19.68 32.94 -1.10
CA PRO A 1122 19.69 33.03 0.36
C PRO A 1122 19.19 34.40 0.86
N THR A 1123 18.68 34.44 2.11
CA THR A 1123 18.40 35.70 2.82
C THR A 1123 19.69 36.45 3.13
N ALA A 1124 19.59 37.75 3.46
CA ALA A 1124 20.74 38.53 3.92
C ALA A 1124 21.40 37.88 5.15
N SER A 1125 20.60 37.41 6.12
CA SER A 1125 21.11 36.74 7.32
C SER A 1125 21.82 35.42 7.02
N ALA A 1126 21.33 34.63 6.07
CA ALA A 1126 22.02 33.42 5.62
C ALA A 1126 23.31 33.74 4.84
N CYS A 1127 23.28 34.78 4.02
CA CYS A 1127 24.42 35.27 3.25
C CYS A 1127 25.54 35.81 4.16
N LYS A 1128 25.21 36.47 5.27
CA LYS A 1128 26.16 36.91 6.31
C LYS A 1128 27.04 35.75 6.76
N PHE A 1129 26.44 34.67 7.26
CA PHE A 1129 27.20 33.52 7.75
C PHE A 1129 27.99 32.82 6.63
N HIS A 1130 27.44 32.75 5.42
CA HIS A 1130 28.17 32.24 4.25
C HIS A 1130 29.43 33.06 3.93
N SER A 1131 29.33 34.37 4.08
CA SER A 1131 30.41 35.33 3.81
C SER A 1131 31.49 35.25 4.87
N LEU A 1132 31.13 35.21 6.16
CA LEU A 1132 32.10 35.04 7.25
C LEU A 1132 32.89 33.73 7.09
N ARG A 1133 32.21 32.63 6.76
CA ARG A 1133 32.88 31.34 6.50
C ARG A 1133 33.81 31.39 5.30
N THR A 1134 33.40 32.09 4.25
CA THR A 1134 34.25 32.32 3.07
C THR A 1134 35.53 33.05 3.45
N TYR A 1135 35.42 34.14 4.22
CA TYR A 1135 36.58 34.93 4.62
C TYR A 1135 37.55 34.11 5.47
N TYR A 1136 37.04 33.37 6.47
CA TYR A 1136 37.88 32.47 7.27
C TYR A 1136 38.65 31.48 6.40
N GLN A 1137 37.97 30.81 5.45
CA GLN A 1137 38.63 29.86 4.57
C GLN A 1137 39.70 30.51 3.68
N VAL A 1138 39.46 31.73 3.21
CA VAL A 1138 40.46 32.48 2.42
C VAL A 1138 41.66 32.86 3.29
N MET A 1139 41.43 33.31 4.53
CA MET A 1139 42.52 33.61 5.48
C MET A 1139 43.34 32.36 5.82
N GLU A 1140 42.70 31.21 6.01
CA GLU A 1140 43.37 29.93 6.23
C GLU A 1140 44.26 29.56 5.03
N TRP A 1141 43.73 29.63 3.80
CA TRP A 1141 44.51 29.38 2.59
C TRP A 1141 45.66 30.37 2.37
N MET A 1142 45.55 31.60 2.89
CA MET A 1142 46.61 32.60 2.88
C MET A 1142 47.62 32.45 4.02
N GLY A 1143 47.34 31.62 5.03
CA GLY A 1143 48.16 31.49 6.24
C GLY A 1143 48.04 32.69 7.20
N CYS A 1144 46.88 33.34 7.26
CA CYS A 1144 46.60 34.53 8.07
C CYS A 1144 45.51 34.29 9.13
N CYS A 1145 45.23 33.04 9.50
CA CYS A 1145 44.12 32.67 10.39
C CYS A 1145 44.50 32.37 11.84
N GLU A 1146 45.78 32.50 12.24
CA GLU A 1146 46.29 32.10 13.57
C GLU A 1146 45.59 32.81 14.75
N GLU A 1147 45.08 34.02 14.55
CA GLU A 1147 44.33 34.81 15.57
C GLU A 1147 42.80 34.75 15.38
N MET A 1148 42.27 33.86 14.52
CA MET A 1148 40.85 33.79 14.18
C MET A 1148 40.18 32.55 14.77
N GLU A 1149 39.17 32.77 15.61
CA GLU A 1149 38.34 31.68 16.16
C GLU A 1149 37.17 31.32 15.23
N PRO A 1150 37.00 30.05 14.80
CA PRO A 1150 35.91 29.65 13.90
C PRO A 1150 34.51 30.09 14.35
N CYS A 1151 34.24 30.09 15.66
CA CYS A 1151 32.94 30.49 16.21
C CYS A 1151 32.61 31.97 15.94
N ASP A 1152 33.62 32.84 15.83
CA ASP A 1152 33.44 34.25 15.49
C ASP A 1152 33.19 34.50 14.00
N TRP A 1153 33.48 33.50 13.16
CA TRP A 1153 33.47 33.60 11.70
C TRP A 1153 32.42 32.69 11.03
N GLY A 1154 31.35 32.39 11.75
CA GLY A 1154 30.14 31.78 11.18
C GLY A 1154 30.02 30.27 11.35
N TRP A 1155 30.70 29.71 12.35
CA TRP A 1155 30.47 28.39 12.91
C TRP A 1155 29.99 28.46 14.37
N LYS A 1156 29.54 27.33 14.93
CA LYS A 1156 29.11 27.20 16.33
C LYS A 1156 29.62 25.89 16.92
N GLU A 1157 30.20 25.95 18.11
CA GLU A 1157 30.59 24.77 18.88
C GLU A 1157 29.41 24.12 19.60
N TRP A 1158 29.41 22.78 19.60
CA TRP A 1158 28.46 21.95 20.34
C TRP A 1158 29.21 21.10 21.36
N PRO A 1159 29.23 21.52 22.64
CA PRO A 1159 30.02 20.87 23.69
C PRO A 1159 29.72 19.37 23.87
N GLN A 1160 28.49 18.96 23.61
CA GLN A 1160 28.01 17.58 23.77
C GLN A 1160 28.44 16.63 22.63
N GLN A 1161 28.91 17.15 21.49
CA GLN A 1161 29.26 16.36 20.31
C GLN A 1161 30.73 16.52 19.86
N ALA A 1162 31.54 17.30 20.60
CA ALA A 1162 32.90 17.66 20.21
C ALA A 1162 32.99 18.08 18.72
N SER A 1163 32.03 18.89 18.26
CA SER A 1163 31.91 19.28 16.86
C SER A 1163 31.60 20.77 16.67
N VAL A 1164 32.20 21.36 15.63
CA VAL A 1164 31.91 22.71 15.15
C VAL A 1164 30.97 22.56 13.95
N THR A 1165 29.75 23.09 14.02
CA THR A 1165 28.78 23.03 12.91
C THR A 1165 28.34 24.42 12.46
N PRO A 1166 27.99 24.61 11.18
CA PRO A 1166 27.43 25.87 10.72
C PRO A 1166 26.05 26.09 11.37
N PRO A 1167 25.84 27.18 12.13
CA PRO A 1167 24.54 27.47 12.71
C PRO A 1167 23.53 27.77 11.60
N CYS A 1168 22.36 27.11 11.66
CA CYS A 1168 21.17 27.59 10.95
C CYS A 1168 20.48 28.65 11.82
N LEU A 1169 19.86 29.66 11.19
CA LEU A 1169 19.29 30.87 11.81
C LEU A 1169 18.41 30.65 13.07
N MET A 1170 17.87 29.45 13.31
CA MET A 1170 17.13 29.12 14.54
C MET A 1170 17.98 29.01 15.82
N GLY A 1171 19.31 29.03 15.74
CA GLY A 1171 20.17 28.95 16.93
C GLY A 1171 20.23 30.22 17.79
N ALA A 1172 19.57 31.30 17.38
CA ALA A 1172 19.58 32.61 18.06
C ALA A 1172 18.23 32.98 18.72
N LEU A 1173 17.18 32.15 18.58
CA LEU A 1173 15.88 32.38 19.23
C LEU A 1173 15.78 31.75 20.63
N SER A 1174 16.81 31.01 21.08
CA SER A 1174 16.85 30.41 22.42
C SER A 1174 17.30 31.37 23.52
N SER A 1175 17.52 32.66 23.22
CA SER A 1175 17.94 33.69 24.20
C SER A 1175 16.90 34.79 24.45
N LEU A 1176 15.67 34.66 23.93
CA LEU A 1176 14.57 35.53 24.36
C LEU A 1176 13.89 34.87 25.57
N GLN A 1177 14.01 35.52 26.73
CA GLN A 1177 13.21 35.19 27.91
C GLN A 1177 11.72 35.17 27.54
N PRO A 1178 10.92 34.25 28.11
CA PRO A 1178 9.50 34.16 27.81
C PRO A 1178 8.81 35.47 28.21
N VAL A 1179 8.25 36.16 27.22
CA VAL A 1179 7.26 37.22 27.47
C VAL A 1179 6.00 36.52 27.98
N GLU A 1180 5.47 37.01 29.11
CA GLU A 1180 4.28 36.47 29.77
C GLU A 1180 3.09 36.32 28.80
N PRO A 1181 2.27 35.27 28.97
CA PRO A 1181 1.12 35.04 28.11
C PRO A 1181 0.09 36.16 28.26
N PHE A 1182 -0.29 36.72 27.10
CA PHE A 1182 -1.37 37.69 26.95
C PHE A 1182 -2.69 37.10 27.48
N ASP A 1183 -3.16 37.61 28.62
CA ASP A 1183 -4.39 37.15 29.26
C ASP A 1183 -5.62 37.72 28.53
N GLY A 1184 -6.41 36.84 27.94
CA GLY A 1184 -7.51 37.13 27.01
C GLY A 1184 -8.78 37.70 27.65
N LYS A 1185 -8.65 38.62 28.62
CA LYS A 1185 -9.79 39.28 29.27
C LYS A 1185 -9.66 40.80 29.26
N LYS A 1186 -10.01 41.42 28.13
CA LYS A 1186 -10.58 42.78 28.08
C LYS A 1186 -11.33 42.97 26.74
N PRO A 1187 -12.57 43.48 26.76
CA PRO A 1187 -13.37 43.66 25.54
C PRO A 1187 -12.85 44.87 24.76
N VAL A 1188 -12.71 44.71 23.45
CA VAL A 1188 -12.43 45.81 22.50
C VAL A 1188 -13.73 46.59 22.28
N PRO A 1189 -13.78 47.91 22.52
CA PRO A 1189 -14.95 48.70 22.15
C PRO A 1189 -14.92 49.02 20.65
N ALA A 1190 -16.09 48.91 20.03
CA ALA A 1190 -16.36 49.31 18.66
C ALA A 1190 -16.42 50.85 18.53
N SER A 1191 -15.70 51.42 17.56
CA SER A 1191 -16.02 52.66 16.83
C SER A 1191 -14.95 52.84 15.73
N CYS A 1192 -15.35 52.91 14.44
CA CYS A 1192 -15.48 54.15 13.63
C CYS A 1192 -14.17 54.97 13.58
N ALA A 1193 -13.67 55.55 12.49
CA ALA A 1193 -14.04 55.72 11.09
C ALA A 1193 -12.88 56.56 10.48
N PHE A 1194 -12.67 56.51 9.16
CA PHE A 1194 -12.03 57.54 8.33
C PHE A 1194 -10.62 58.10 8.66
N CYS A 1195 -9.69 57.93 7.71
CA CYS A 1195 -8.56 58.85 7.49
C CYS A 1195 -9.04 60.30 7.29
N PRO A 1196 -8.21 61.30 7.62
CA PRO A 1196 -7.43 61.92 6.54
C PRO A 1196 -5.96 62.20 6.92
N VAL A 1197 -5.07 61.86 5.96
CA VAL A 1197 -3.99 62.66 5.30
C VAL A 1197 -3.15 63.65 6.17
N PRO A 1198 -1.82 63.77 5.90
CA PRO A 1198 -0.79 64.12 6.88
C PRO A 1198 -0.42 65.62 6.89
N ASP A 1199 0.36 66.04 7.88
CA ASP A 1199 1.32 67.15 7.71
C ASP A 1199 2.54 66.98 8.68
N PRO A 1200 3.73 67.48 8.31
CA PRO A 1200 5.03 67.09 8.84
C PRO A 1200 5.57 68.07 9.87
N ALA A 1201 6.33 67.58 10.86
CA ALA A 1201 7.46 68.30 11.46
C ALA A 1201 8.14 67.44 12.55
N LEU A 1202 9.47 67.47 12.49
CA LEU A 1202 10.50 66.98 13.43
C LEU A 1202 10.82 65.48 13.42
#